data_AF-A0A372DQ87-F1
#
_entry.id   AF-A0A372DQ87-F1
#
_cell.length_a   1.000
_cell.length_b   1.000
_cell.length_c   1.000
_cell.angle_alpha   90.00
_cell.angle_beta   90.00
_cell.angle_gamma   90.00
#
_symmetry.space_group_name_H-M   'P 1'
#
loop_
_entity.id
_entity.type
_entity.pdbx_description
1 polymer ?
#
loop_
_entity_poly.entity_id
_entity_poly.type
_entity_poly.pdbx_seq_one_letter_code
_entity_poly.pdbx_strand_id
1 'polypeptide(L)'
;MPPVNHDRLQEFVTFCQTYILSQPAATERSNSGPFLEAFFQAFGYAGTKQAGATIEQVVDQGSRKGQTGYADLYWPDGSLLIELKRRSERHLDRHYNQAWGYAQRLTPQPQYIILCNFEQFWIYDLTQSVSIPVERLALDELPFHPEAFRFMERGAAKPKFRDGQIVEVTATAAQRMGLLYRSLCDRRDRLKKPPYTEADAQRFVLQCVLAMFAQGRGLLPPNRFSDCLDRCLPQNSDDPGESTYDILCEGLFRQMNRQGKTPYGRFQGTDYFNGGLFAQIPAIHLERDELKLLKVAADQNWTKVQPAIFGNIFEQTTTDRDRHAGGMHFTSENDIMKIIRPSIVQPWEQAIEQAHDLKQLNQLHLELSRYRVLDPACGSGNFLYIAYQELKQVEQVLLDKIAALEKTGLRRLSLITPLQFFGMDINPFAVELARVTLMIARKVAIDRLGLNEPALPLDTLDQNIRKQDALMLETWPAAEVIVGNPPFQSKNKMQQELGAAYVKTLRDRYPEIPGRADYCVYWLRRSHDHLKPGQRAGLVGTNTIRQNYSREGGLDYIVQNGGTITHAVSSQVWSGAAAVHVSIVNWIKGEWTGQKTLITQLGDRLDSPWRTEHPAQIHAALSSEFDVTQAVVIQANARSQACYQGQTHGHEGFFIDRQQAKLSAKELAYIYPYLNGNDLLGYRDLLSLRSIIDLNHCQSLDQVKSYPGLLKHIKQTVYPAIKQLAEDEFAKTKKATGPRQSHLQKWWKYWRSRDEMIHKISALNRYIVASRVTKRPIFTFISSTIRPSDALQVFALDDDYSFGVLQSSLHWQWFTRQCSTLKGDFRYTSNTVFDTFPWPQTVTIAQITAVAEAARSLRQLRETLMAEAQWSLRDLYKTLDQPGDTPLHQTHAALDRAVAAAYGWDDRTDPLAFLFQLNQAVAAAERSGEPVVGPGLPPGVGDRSAWVSTDCIRTVSVG
;
A
#
# COMPACT_ATOMS: atom_id res chain seq x y z
N MET A 1 -30.67 -22.78 -11.81
CA MET A 1 -30.83 -22.53 -13.26
C MET A 1 -29.75 -23.30 -14.00
N PRO A 2 -30.01 -23.81 -15.20
CA PRO A 2 -28.97 -24.53 -15.95
C PRO A 2 -27.80 -23.59 -16.29
N PRO A 3 -26.58 -24.12 -16.48
CA PRO A 3 -25.43 -23.36 -16.95
C PRO A 3 -25.71 -22.69 -18.30
N VAL A 4 -24.93 -21.67 -18.65
CA VAL A 4 -25.04 -20.96 -19.94
C VAL A 4 -25.07 -21.97 -21.08
N ASN A 5 -26.14 -21.95 -21.86
CA ASN A 5 -26.34 -22.86 -22.98
C ASN A 5 -25.79 -22.21 -24.26
N HIS A 6 -24.98 -22.96 -25.00
CA HIS A 6 -24.40 -22.56 -26.29
C HIS A 6 -25.46 -21.95 -27.23
N ASP A 7 -26.67 -22.53 -27.24
CA ASP A 7 -27.78 -22.08 -28.08
C ASP A 7 -28.17 -20.60 -27.83
N ARG A 8 -28.16 -20.14 -26.58
CA ARG A 8 -28.52 -18.75 -26.24
C ARG A 8 -27.48 -17.74 -26.68
N LEU A 9 -26.21 -18.11 -26.58
CA LEU A 9 -25.12 -17.28 -27.10
C LEU A 9 -25.17 -17.24 -28.63
N GLN A 10 -25.49 -18.37 -29.28
CA GLN A 10 -25.67 -18.42 -30.73
C GLN A 10 -26.87 -17.57 -31.20
N GLU A 11 -27.98 -17.58 -30.45
CA GLU A 11 -29.13 -16.68 -30.67
C GLU A 11 -28.71 -15.20 -30.56
N PHE A 12 -27.90 -14.84 -29.56
CA PHE A 12 -27.37 -13.48 -29.40
C PHE A 12 -26.47 -13.06 -30.58
N VAL A 13 -25.57 -13.94 -31.04
CA VAL A 13 -24.74 -13.69 -32.22
C VAL A 13 -25.62 -13.47 -33.45
N THR A 14 -26.62 -14.32 -33.65
CA THR A 14 -27.57 -14.21 -34.77
C THR A 14 -28.36 -12.91 -34.70
N PHE A 15 -28.81 -12.50 -33.51
CA PHE A 15 -29.47 -11.21 -33.29
C PHE A 15 -28.55 -10.05 -33.67
N CYS A 16 -27.30 -10.06 -33.20
CA CYS A 16 -26.34 -9.00 -33.52
C CYS A 16 -26.05 -8.92 -35.02
N GLN A 17 -25.84 -10.05 -35.70
CA GLN A 17 -25.62 -10.10 -37.15
C GLN A 17 -26.84 -9.60 -37.93
N THR A 18 -28.04 -9.97 -37.50
CA THR A 18 -29.30 -9.68 -38.22
C THR A 18 -29.79 -8.26 -37.99
N TYR A 19 -29.62 -7.70 -36.79
CA TYR A 19 -30.28 -6.44 -36.38
C TYR A 19 -29.32 -5.32 -35.98
N ILE A 20 -28.10 -5.63 -35.51
CA ILE A 20 -27.11 -4.61 -35.11
C ILE A 20 -26.12 -4.32 -36.23
N LEU A 21 -25.56 -5.36 -36.86
CA LEU A 21 -24.50 -5.25 -37.86
C LEU A 21 -25.00 -5.05 -39.30
N SER A 22 -26.28 -5.34 -39.56
CA SER A 22 -26.94 -5.19 -40.87
C SER A 22 -27.36 -3.75 -41.19
N GLN A 23 -27.39 -2.87 -40.18
CA GLN A 23 -27.80 -1.47 -40.35
C GLN A 23 -26.61 -0.61 -40.87
N PRO A 24 -26.84 0.32 -41.81
CA PRO A 24 -25.79 1.18 -42.34
C PRO A 24 -25.29 2.15 -41.27
N ALA A 25 -24.11 1.89 -40.70
CA ALA A 25 -23.32 2.74 -39.80
C ALA A 25 -24.12 3.79 -38.99
N ALA A 26 -25.24 3.38 -38.37
CA ALA A 26 -26.03 4.24 -37.52
C ALA A 26 -25.32 4.38 -36.18
N THR A 27 -25.35 5.59 -35.63
CA THR A 27 -24.61 6.04 -34.45
C THR A 27 -24.70 5.08 -33.26
N GLU A 28 -23.54 4.77 -32.67
CA GLU A 28 -23.29 4.13 -31.35
C GLU A 28 -24.48 4.14 -30.37
N ARG A 29 -25.11 5.30 -30.19
CA ARG A 29 -26.24 5.51 -29.27
C ARG A 29 -27.51 4.69 -29.56
N SER A 30 -27.90 4.44 -30.82
CA SER A 30 -29.19 3.79 -31.11
C SER A 30 -29.18 2.28 -30.85
N ASN A 31 -28.00 1.66 -30.92
CA ASN A 31 -27.83 0.21 -30.85
C ASN A 31 -27.27 -0.28 -29.50
N SER A 32 -26.77 0.63 -28.67
CA SER A 32 -26.14 0.30 -27.38
C SER A 32 -27.11 -0.39 -26.40
N GLY A 33 -28.29 0.20 -26.17
CA GLY A 33 -29.30 -0.36 -25.26
C GLY A 33 -29.77 -1.77 -25.66
N PRO A 34 -30.27 -1.98 -26.90
CA PRO A 34 -30.70 -3.30 -27.36
C PRO A 34 -29.59 -4.35 -27.33
N PHE A 35 -28.35 -3.98 -27.65
CA PHE A 35 -27.21 -4.88 -27.60
C PHE A 35 -26.92 -5.36 -26.17
N LEU A 36 -26.85 -4.44 -25.21
CA LEU A 36 -26.57 -4.78 -23.81
C LEU A 36 -27.69 -5.61 -23.18
N GLU A 37 -28.95 -5.32 -23.53
CA GLU A 37 -30.11 -6.08 -23.07
C GLU A 37 -30.06 -7.54 -23.58
N ALA A 38 -29.85 -7.73 -24.88
CA ALA A 38 -29.72 -9.05 -25.48
C ALA A 38 -28.50 -9.80 -24.94
N PHE A 39 -27.41 -9.10 -24.66
CA PHE A 39 -26.20 -9.68 -24.08
C PHE A 39 -26.46 -10.27 -22.68
N PHE A 40 -27.10 -9.52 -21.78
CA PHE A 40 -27.47 -10.03 -20.45
C PHE A 40 -28.49 -11.18 -20.53
N GLN A 41 -29.42 -11.14 -21.49
CA GLN A 41 -30.38 -12.24 -21.72
C GLN A 41 -29.69 -13.53 -22.13
N ALA A 42 -28.62 -13.44 -22.94
CA ALA A 42 -27.83 -14.59 -23.36
C ALA A 42 -27.21 -15.33 -22.16
N PHE A 43 -26.81 -14.60 -21.12
CA PHE A 43 -26.28 -15.16 -19.86
C PHE A 43 -27.38 -15.56 -18.84
N GLY A 44 -28.65 -15.52 -19.23
CA GLY A 44 -29.76 -16.02 -18.42
C GLY A 44 -30.36 -15.02 -17.42
N TYR A 45 -30.10 -13.73 -17.60
CA TYR A 45 -30.85 -12.67 -16.93
C TYR A 45 -32.13 -12.34 -17.71
N ALA A 46 -33.17 -11.84 -17.04
CA ALA A 46 -34.38 -11.39 -17.74
C ALA A 46 -34.14 -10.08 -18.54
N GLY A 47 -33.08 -9.34 -18.17
CA GLY A 47 -32.69 -8.04 -18.71
C GLY A 47 -31.63 -7.39 -17.83
N THR A 48 -31.07 -6.27 -18.27
CA THR A 48 -30.01 -5.53 -17.55
C THR A 48 -30.48 -5.03 -16.18
N LYS A 49 -31.67 -4.42 -16.11
CA LYS A 49 -32.25 -3.92 -14.84
C LYS A 49 -32.49 -5.03 -13.83
N GLN A 50 -32.99 -6.18 -14.28
CA GLN A 50 -33.26 -7.33 -13.42
C GLN A 50 -31.97 -8.01 -12.93
N ALA A 51 -30.84 -7.79 -13.62
CA ALA A 51 -29.52 -8.20 -13.18
C ALA A 51 -28.87 -7.21 -12.20
N GLY A 52 -29.47 -6.04 -11.97
CA GLY A 52 -28.88 -4.95 -11.17
C GLY A 52 -27.85 -4.10 -11.94
N ALA A 53 -27.82 -4.18 -13.27
CA ALA A 53 -26.94 -3.36 -14.11
C ALA A 53 -27.61 -2.03 -14.52
N THR A 54 -26.80 -0.98 -14.65
CA THR A 54 -27.24 0.36 -15.06
C THR A 54 -26.63 0.70 -16.42
N ILE A 55 -27.49 0.98 -17.41
CA ILE A 55 -27.08 1.50 -18.73
C ILE A 55 -26.95 3.02 -18.64
N GLU A 56 -25.97 3.60 -19.36
CA GLU A 56 -25.63 5.02 -19.29
C GLU A 56 -25.35 5.47 -17.84
N GLN A 57 -24.54 4.68 -17.12
CA GLN A 57 -24.15 4.98 -15.76
C GLN A 57 -23.45 6.33 -15.71
N VAL A 58 -24.03 7.24 -14.94
CA VAL A 58 -23.48 8.56 -14.69
C VAL A 58 -22.20 8.41 -13.88
N VAL A 59 -21.12 8.99 -14.39
CA VAL A 59 -19.82 9.07 -13.73
C VAL A 59 -19.43 10.53 -13.60
N ASP A 60 -19.24 10.99 -12.36
CA ASP A 60 -18.85 12.36 -12.10
C ASP A 60 -17.53 12.70 -12.83
N GLN A 61 -17.56 13.73 -13.67
CA GLN A 61 -16.39 14.31 -14.32
C GLN A 61 -16.20 15.74 -13.82
N GLY A 62 -15.20 15.97 -12.97
CA GLY A 62 -14.90 17.30 -12.44
C GLY A 62 -14.03 18.16 -13.35
N SER A 63 -14.53 18.55 -14.51
CA SER A 63 -13.96 19.67 -15.26
C SER A 63 -14.66 20.98 -14.89
N ARG A 64 -13.97 22.12 -15.03
CA ARG A 64 -14.53 23.49 -14.89
C ARG A 64 -15.77 23.76 -15.78
N LYS A 65 -16.12 22.85 -16.71
CA LYS A 65 -17.27 22.96 -17.62
C LYS A 65 -18.43 21.98 -17.33
N GLY A 66 -18.35 21.15 -16.29
CA GLY A 66 -19.51 20.39 -15.79
C GLY A 66 -20.15 19.41 -16.78
N GLN A 67 -19.40 18.82 -17.72
CA GLN A 67 -19.94 17.75 -18.56
C GLN A 67 -19.78 16.42 -17.84
N THR A 68 -20.89 15.80 -17.45
CA THR A 68 -20.93 14.48 -16.80
C THR A 68 -20.46 13.40 -17.77
N GLY A 69 -19.64 12.46 -17.29
CA GLY A 69 -19.25 11.28 -18.06
C GLY A 69 -20.35 10.23 -17.99
N TYR A 70 -20.49 9.44 -19.05
CA TYR A 70 -21.41 8.31 -19.08
C TYR A 70 -20.62 7.08 -19.48
N ALA A 71 -20.63 6.05 -18.62
CA ALA A 71 -20.20 4.73 -19.00
C ALA A 71 -21.39 3.97 -19.59
N ASP A 72 -21.20 3.22 -20.68
CA ASP A 72 -22.32 2.58 -21.38
C ASP A 72 -23.07 1.56 -20.53
N LEU A 73 -22.34 0.77 -19.72
CA LEU A 73 -22.95 -0.09 -18.71
C LEU A 73 -22.05 -0.28 -17.50
N TYR A 74 -22.64 -0.21 -16.31
CA TYR A 74 -21.99 -0.60 -15.06
C TYR A 74 -22.84 -1.64 -14.33
N TRP A 75 -22.20 -2.73 -13.92
CA TRP A 75 -22.83 -3.82 -13.19
C TRP A 75 -22.05 -4.13 -11.90
N PRO A 76 -22.53 -3.63 -10.74
CA PRO A 76 -21.87 -3.81 -9.45
C PRO A 76 -21.69 -5.27 -9.05
N ASP A 77 -22.76 -6.08 -9.18
CA ASP A 77 -22.78 -7.47 -8.69
C ASP A 77 -21.82 -8.38 -9.47
N GLY A 78 -21.64 -8.12 -10.76
CA GLY A 78 -20.67 -8.80 -11.61
C GLY A 78 -19.29 -8.14 -11.65
N SER A 79 -19.09 -7.06 -10.88
CA SER A 79 -17.86 -6.26 -10.87
C SER A 79 -17.40 -5.86 -12.28
N LEU A 80 -18.33 -5.40 -13.13
CA LEU A 80 -18.11 -5.18 -14.57
C LEU A 80 -18.44 -3.75 -15.01
N LEU A 81 -17.55 -3.18 -15.83
CA LEU A 81 -17.79 -1.98 -16.64
C LEU A 81 -17.72 -2.35 -18.12
N ILE A 82 -18.69 -1.88 -18.92
CA ILE A 82 -18.64 -2.01 -20.39
C ILE A 82 -18.63 -0.60 -20.98
N GLU A 83 -17.69 -0.38 -21.90
CA GLU A 83 -17.61 0.80 -22.75
C GLU A 83 -17.74 0.36 -24.21
N LEU A 84 -18.74 0.88 -24.88
CA LEU A 84 -19.03 0.62 -26.29
C LEU A 84 -18.34 1.67 -27.16
N LYS A 85 -18.00 1.28 -28.39
CA LYS A 85 -17.49 2.17 -29.43
C LYS A 85 -18.14 1.88 -30.76
N ARG A 86 -18.02 2.84 -31.67
CA ARG A 86 -18.50 2.69 -33.05
C ARG A 86 -17.80 1.52 -33.73
N ARG A 87 -18.54 0.82 -34.60
CA ARG A 87 -18.04 -0.30 -35.42
C ARG A 87 -16.77 0.04 -36.24
N SER A 88 -16.62 1.29 -36.66
CA SER A 88 -15.43 1.75 -37.40
C SER A 88 -14.17 1.84 -36.53
N GLU A 89 -14.30 1.85 -35.21
CA GLU A 89 -13.17 1.87 -34.27
C GLU A 89 -12.55 0.48 -34.21
N ARG A 90 -11.33 0.35 -34.74
CA ARG A 90 -10.54 -0.89 -34.73
C ARG A 90 -9.52 -0.92 -33.59
N HIS A 91 -9.19 0.23 -33.00
CA HIS A 91 -8.20 0.38 -31.94
C HIS A 91 -8.88 0.69 -30.61
N LEU A 92 -9.56 -0.31 -30.05
CA LEU A 92 -10.29 -0.19 -28.79
C LEU A 92 -9.39 0.22 -27.62
N ASP A 93 -8.11 -0.15 -27.63
CA ASP A 93 -7.09 0.25 -26.64
C ASP A 93 -7.03 1.76 -26.40
N ARG A 94 -7.31 2.58 -27.43
CA ARG A 94 -7.32 4.05 -27.33
C ARG A 94 -8.31 4.56 -26.29
N HIS A 95 -9.38 3.80 -26.05
CA HIS A 95 -10.45 4.15 -25.12
C HIS A 95 -10.27 3.53 -23.73
N TYR A 96 -9.24 2.69 -23.54
CA TYR A 96 -8.98 2.04 -22.27
C TYR A 96 -8.75 3.04 -21.14
N ASN A 97 -7.95 4.08 -21.38
CA ASN A 97 -7.65 5.09 -20.36
C ASN A 97 -8.91 5.81 -19.88
N GLN A 98 -9.89 6.03 -20.77
CA GLN A 98 -11.20 6.58 -20.42
C GLN A 98 -11.98 5.60 -19.52
N ALA A 99 -12.16 4.36 -19.96
CA ALA A 99 -12.90 3.33 -19.23
C ALA A 99 -12.26 3.01 -17.87
N TRP A 100 -10.93 2.92 -17.78
CA TRP A 100 -10.22 2.76 -16.52
C TRP A 100 -10.47 3.96 -15.60
N GLY A 101 -10.47 5.18 -16.14
CA GLY A 101 -10.81 6.38 -15.39
C GLY A 101 -12.23 6.37 -14.81
N TYR A 102 -13.19 5.81 -15.54
CA TYR A 102 -14.54 5.58 -15.03
C TYR A 102 -14.54 4.53 -13.92
N ALA A 103 -13.87 3.39 -14.15
CA ALA A 103 -13.74 2.32 -13.16
C ALA A 103 -13.19 2.80 -11.81
N GLN A 104 -12.16 3.67 -11.79
CA GLN A 104 -11.60 4.20 -10.55
C GLN A 104 -12.56 5.13 -9.77
N ARG A 105 -13.59 5.67 -10.42
CA ARG A 105 -14.57 6.58 -9.80
C ARG A 105 -15.86 5.88 -9.38
N LEU A 106 -16.09 4.67 -9.87
CA LEU A 106 -17.27 3.87 -9.52
C LEU A 106 -17.09 3.19 -8.17
N THR A 107 -18.19 3.07 -7.42
CA THR A 107 -18.23 2.40 -6.11
C THR A 107 -19.37 1.39 -6.11
N PRO A 108 -19.10 0.08 -5.95
CA PRO A 108 -17.78 -0.56 -5.87
C PRO A 108 -16.96 -0.46 -7.16
N GLN A 109 -15.64 -0.42 -7.03
CA GLN A 109 -14.76 -0.43 -8.19
C GLN A 109 -14.90 -1.76 -8.97
N PRO A 110 -15.17 -1.75 -10.28
CA PRO A 110 -15.28 -2.97 -11.07
C PRO A 110 -13.92 -3.66 -11.21
N GLN A 111 -13.93 -5.00 -11.18
CA GLN A 111 -12.76 -5.84 -11.46
C GLN A 111 -12.50 -5.95 -12.97
N TYR A 112 -13.56 -6.03 -13.76
CA TYR A 112 -13.49 -6.24 -15.20
C TYR A 112 -13.91 -4.99 -15.98
N ILE A 113 -13.18 -4.72 -17.06
CA ILE A 113 -13.54 -3.71 -18.06
C ILE A 113 -13.67 -4.41 -19.41
N ILE A 114 -14.78 -4.21 -20.11
CA ILE A 114 -14.96 -4.67 -21.50
C ILE A 114 -15.01 -3.45 -22.40
N LEU A 115 -14.12 -3.41 -23.39
CA LEU A 115 -14.25 -2.50 -24.52
C LEU A 115 -14.86 -3.29 -25.68
N CYS A 116 -15.90 -2.77 -26.32
CA CYS A 116 -16.60 -3.48 -27.39
C CYS A 116 -17.03 -2.55 -28.52
N ASN A 117 -16.82 -2.95 -29.77
CA ASN A 117 -17.28 -2.23 -30.98
C ASN A 117 -18.40 -2.97 -31.73
N PHE A 118 -19.17 -3.80 -31.01
CA PHE A 118 -20.21 -4.71 -31.51
C PHE A 118 -19.69 -5.91 -32.34
N GLU A 119 -18.46 -5.88 -32.84
CA GLU A 119 -17.83 -7.01 -33.55
C GLU A 119 -16.82 -7.77 -32.69
N GLN A 120 -16.21 -7.09 -31.71
CA GLN A 120 -15.15 -7.65 -30.87
C GLN A 120 -15.33 -7.23 -29.41
N PHE A 121 -14.97 -8.13 -28.50
CA PHE A 121 -14.89 -7.92 -27.06
C PHE A 121 -13.43 -7.94 -26.62
N TRP A 122 -12.98 -6.87 -25.96
CA TRP A 122 -11.66 -6.81 -25.34
C TRP A 122 -11.86 -6.74 -23.82
N ILE A 123 -11.54 -7.83 -23.14
CA ILE A 123 -11.76 -7.98 -21.69
C ILE A 123 -10.46 -7.65 -20.97
N TYR A 124 -10.52 -6.76 -19.98
CA TYR A 124 -9.44 -6.45 -19.06
C TYR A 124 -9.83 -6.92 -17.67
N ASP A 125 -8.90 -7.55 -16.96
CA ASP A 125 -9.04 -7.91 -15.55
C ASP A 125 -8.02 -7.09 -14.75
N LEU A 126 -8.52 -6.09 -14.02
CA LEU A 126 -7.68 -5.14 -13.27
C LEU A 126 -6.84 -5.80 -12.17
N THR A 127 -7.11 -7.07 -11.84
CA THR A 127 -6.30 -7.85 -10.89
C THR A 127 -5.15 -8.61 -11.56
N GLN A 128 -5.25 -8.90 -12.86
CA GLN A 128 -4.24 -9.66 -13.62
C GLN A 128 -3.40 -8.77 -14.53
N SER A 129 -4.04 -7.86 -15.25
CA SER A 129 -3.39 -7.01 -16.25
C SER A 129 -4.20 -5.74 -16.45
N VAL A 130 -3.59 -4.60 -16.15
CA VAL A 130 -4.23 -3.30 -16.32
C VAL A 130 -4.01 -2.79 -17.73
N SER A 131 -2.82 -2.93 -18.30
CA SER A 131 -2.49 -2.28 -19.56
C SER A 131 -2.87 -3.09 -20.83
N ILE A 132 -3.17 -4.38 -20.69
CA ILE A 132 -3.40 -5.31 -21.81
C ILE A 132 -4.66 -6.14 -21.55
N PRO A 133 -5.53 -6.35 -22.56
CA PRO A 133 -6.69 -7.21 -22.40
C PRO A 133 -6.25 -8.66 -22.13
N VAL A 134 -6.90 -9.30 -21.17
CA VAL A 134 -6.74 -10.73 -20.85
C VAL A 134 -7.46 -11.64 -21.82
N GLU A 135 -8.38 -11.11 -22.63
CA GLU A 135 -9.04 -11.82 -23.73
C GLU A 135 -9.41 -10.83 -24.85
N ARG A 136 -9.20 -11.27 -26.10
CA ARG A 136 -9.79 -10.65 -27.28
C ARG A 136 -10.60 -11.70 -28.01
N LEU A 137 -11.88 -11.38 -28.22
CA LEU A 137 -12.82 -12.34 -28.77
C LEU A 137 -13.66 -11.65 -29.85
N ALA A 138 -13.76 -12.27 -31.03
CA ALA A 138 -14.72 -11.84 -32.03
C ALA A 138 -16.14 -12.28 -31.63
N LEU A 139 -17.17 -11.54 -32.07
CA LEU A 139 -18.56 -11.83 -31.71
C LEU A 139 -18.98 -13.26 -32.06
N ASP A 140 -18.56 -13.76 -33.21
CA ASP A 140 -18.84 -15.12 -33.71
C ASP A 140 -18.12 -16.23 -32.92
N GLU A 141 -17.03 -15.91 -32.22
CA GLU A 141 -16.33 -16.84 -31.34
C GLU A 141 -17.01 -17.01 -29.97
N LEU A 142 -17.93 -16.10 -29.59
CA LEU A 142 -18.58 -16.09 -28.26
C LEU A 142 -19.27 -17.40 -27.85
N PRO A 143 -20.03 -18.08 -28.72
CA PRO A 143 -20.68 -19.34 -28.37
C PRO A 143 -19.68 -20.48 -28.11
N PHE A 144 -18.48 -20.39 -28.68
CA PHE A 144 -17.42 -21.40 -28.56
C PHE A 144 -16.49 -21.14 -27.37
N HIS A 145 -16.47 -19.91 -26.86
CA HIS A 145 -15.65 -19.50 -25.72
C HIS A 145 -16.46 -18.83 -24.59
N PRO A 146 -17.56 -19.45 -24.10
CA PRO A 146 -18.34 -18.89 -23.00
C PRO A 146 -17.55 -18.80 -21.69
N GLU A 147 -16.47 -19.59 -21.56
CA GLU A 147 -15.63 -19.63 -20.37
C GLU A 147 -14.93 -18.30 -20.05
N ALA A 148 -14.76 -17.41 -21.02
CA ALA A 148 -14.20 -16.08 -20.82
C ALA A 148 -15.15 -15.16 -20.04
N PHE A 149 -16.46 -15.41 -20.11
CA PHE A 149 -17.50 -14.56 -19.51
C PHE A 149 -18.15 -15.18 -18.27
N ARG A 150 -17.50 -16.17 -17.62
CA ARG A 150 -18.10 -16.87 -16.46
C ARG A 150 -18.41 -15.99 -15.25
N PHE A 151 -17.78 -14.82 -15.15
CA PHE A 151 -18.15 -13.83 -14.14
C PHE A 151 -19.57 -13.26 -14.37
N MET A 152 -20.15 -13.45 -15.56
CA MET A 152 -21.56 -13.18 -15.87
C MET A 152 -22.50 -14.35 -15.53
N GLU A 153 -21.99 -15.51 -15.11
CA GLU A 153 -22.84 -16.62 -14.67
C GLU A 153 -23.37 -16.38 -13.25
N ARG A 154 -24.59 -16.85 -12.95
CA ARG A 154 -25.12 -16.79 -11.58
C ARG A 154 -24.29 -17.69 -10.66
N GLY A 155 -23.48 -17.05 -9.81
CA GLY A 155 -22.60 -17.69 -8.84
C GLY A 155 -21.13 -17.51 -9.23
N ALA A 156 -20.64 -16.27 -9.11
CA ALA A 156 -19.26 -15.78 -9.27
C ALA A 156 -18.19 -16.83 -9.66
N ALA A 157 -18.32 -17.44 -10.84
CA ALA A 157 -17.40 -18.45 -11.30
C ALA A 157 -16.19 -17.77 -11.94
N LYS A 158 -14.99 -18.25 -11.63
CA LYS A 158 -13.77 -17.66 -12.20
C LYS A 158 -13.75 -17.88 -13.72
N PRO A 159 -13.57 -16.81 -14.52
CA PRO A 159 -13.41 -16.93 -15.97
C PRO A 159 -12.12 -17.69 -16.31
N LYS A 160 -12.11 -18.32 -17.48
CA LYS A 160 -10.91 -18.90 -18.10
C LYS A 160 -10.66 -18.14 -19.40
N PHE A 161 -9.51 -17.49 -19.50
CA PHE A 161 -9.14 -16.73 -20.69
C PHE A 161 -8.04 -17.49 -21.47
N ARG A 162 -8.09 -17.46 -22.80
CA ARG A 162 -7.06 -18.01 -23.71
C ARG A 162 -5.71 -17.32 -23.51
N ASP A 163 -5.76 -16.02 -23.21
CA ASP A 163 -4.59 -15.21 -22.87
C ASP A 163 -4.40 -15.04 -21.35
N GLY A 164 -5.30 -15.59 -20.51
CA GLY A 164 -5.20 -15.54 -19.03
C GLY A 164 -4.07 -16.36 -18.42
N GLN A 165 -3.32 -17.12 -19.24
CA GLN A 165 -2.08 -17.75 -18.82
C GLN A 165 -0.90 -16.78 -18.78
N ILE A 166 -1.06 -15.50 -19.14
CA ILE A 166 0.02 -14.49 -19.05
C ILE A 166 0.68 -14.51 -17.67
N VAL A 167 -0.11 -14.57 -16.59
CA VAL A 167 0.41 -14.61 -15.21
C VAL A 167 1.18 -15.89 -14.95
N GLU A 168 0.68 -17.05 -15.40
CA GLU A 168 1.31 -18.36 -15.19
C GLU A 168 2.61 -18.51 -15.99
N VAL A 169 2.60 -18.10 -17.26
CA VAL A 169 3.76 -18.09 -18.16
C VAL A 169 4.84 -17.17 -17.61
N THR A 170 4.45 -15.95 -17.21
CA THR A 170 5.35 -14.95 -16.61
C THR A 170 5.91 -15.46 -15.28
N ALA A 171 5.08 -16.02 -14.39
CA ALA A 171 5.50 -16.55 -13.10
C ALA A 171 6.45 -17.75 -13.24
N THR A 172 6.14 -18.67 -14.15
CA THR A 172 6.97 -19.87 -14.40
C THR A 172 8.32 -19.47 -14.97
N ALA A 173 8.36 -18.59 -15.98
CA ALA A 173 9.61 -18.08 -16.53
C ALA A 173 10.43 -17.35 -15.45
N ALA A 174 9.81 -16.50 -14.62
CA ALA A 174 10.49 -15.83 -13.51
C ALA A 174 11.10 -16.84 -12.53
N GLN A 175 10.31 -17.84 -12.13
CA GLN A 175 10.72 -18.88 -11.20
C GLN A 175 11.95 -19.64 -11.68
N ARG A 176 11.94 -20.08 -12.94
CA ARG A 176 13.05 -20.84 -13.51
C ARG A 176 14.31 -20.00 -13.65
N MET A 177 14.20 -18.74 -14.06
CA MET A 177 15.35 -17.83 -14.15
C MET A 177 15.92 -17.48 -12.78
N GLY A 178 15.08 -17.27 -11.76
CA GLY A 178 15.51 -17.04 -10.39
C GLY A 178 16.17 -18.27 -9.76
N LEU A 179 15.74 -19.49 -10.11
CA LEU A 179 16.40 -20.74 -9.71
C LEU A 179 17.74 -20.92 -10.43
N LEU A 180 17.80 -20.63 -11.74
CA LEU A 180 19.05 -20.69 -12.51
C LEU A 180 20.11 -19.77 -11.91
N TYR A 181 19.75 -18.52 -11.61
CA TYR A 181 20.66 -17.56 -10.99
C TYR A 181 21.19 -18.06 -9.64
N ARG A 182 20.30 -18.56 -8.78
CA ARG A 182 20.70 -19.12 -7.47
C ARG A 182 21.62 -20.32 -7.62
N SER A 183 21.34 -21.21 -8.56
CA SER A 183 22.23 -22.35 -8.86
C SER A 183 23.64 -21.89 -9.26
N LEU A 184 23.74 -20.88 -10.13
CA LEU A 184 25.03 -20.31 -10.54
C LEU A 184 25.79 -19.69 -9.36
N CYS A 185 25.08 -18.96 -8.48
CA CYS A 185 25.70 -18.36 -7.29
C CYS A 185 26.15 -19.42 -6.28
N ASP A 186 25.30 -20.41 -6.00
CA ASP A 186 25.63 -21.52 -5.10
C ASP A 186 26.83 -22.31 -5.61
N ARG A 187 26.89 -22.57 -6.92
CA ARG A 187 28.02 -23.25 -7.55
C ARG A 187 29.29 -22.43 -7.43
N ARG A 188 29.23 -21.13 -7.76
CA ARG A 188 30.34 -20.19 -7.59
C ARG A 188 30.89 -20.21 -6.16
N ASP A 189 30.02 -20.13 -5.16
CA ASP A 189 30.42 -20.04 -3.75
C ASP A 189 31.02 -21.34 -3.19
N ARG A 190 30.69 -22.49 -3.80
CA ARG A 190 31.30 -23.78 -3.47
C ARG A 190 32.70 -23.95 -4.08
N LEU A 191 33.03 -23.22 -5.14
CA LEU A 191 34.30 -23.35 -5.85
C LEU A 191 35.40 -22.49 -5.20
N LYS A 192 36.57 -23.08 -4.94
CA LYS A 192 37.74 -22.34 -4.41
C LYS A 192 38.27 -21.27 -5.36
N LYS A 193 38.08 -21.45 -6.67
CA LYS A 193 38.44 -20.52 -7.74
C LYS A 193 37.28 -20.49 -8.75
N PRO A 194 36.26 -19.66 -8.51
CA PRO A 194 35.10 -19.61 -9.41
C PRO A 194 35.51 -19.05 -10.79
N PRO A 195 34.99 -19.63 -11.89
CA PRO A 195 35.32 -19.19 -13.25
C PRO A 195 34.60 -17.91 -13.68
N TYR A 196 33.67 -17.41 -12.87
CA TYR A 196 32.89 -16.20 -13.11
C TYR A 196 32.52 -15.52 -11.79
N THR A 197 32.24 -14.22 -11.85
CA THR A 197 31.78 -13.42 -10.70
C THR A 197 30.25 -13.46 -10.53
N GLU A 198 29.74 -12.87 -9.45
CA GLU A 198 28.29 -12.67 -9.32
C GLU A 198 27.72 -11.81 -10.44
N ALA A 199 28.40 -10.71 -10.78
CA ALA A 199 27.99 -9.80 -11.84
C ALA A 199 27.94 -10.51 -13.21
N ASP A 200 28.86 -11.45 -13.44
CA ASP A 200 28.87 -12.29 -14.63
C ASP A 200 27.65 -13.21 -14.68
N ALA A 201 27.32 -13.90 -13.59
CA ALA A 201 26.13 -14.75 -13.51
C ALA A 201 24.84 -13.93 -13.72
N GLN A 202 24.75 -12.74 -13.12
CA GLN A 202 23.64 -11.81 -13.32
C GLN A 202 23.49 -11.41 -14.78
N ARG A 203 24.59 -10.96 -15.41
CA ARG A 203 24.60 -10.51 -16.80
C ARG A 203 24.24 -11.63 -17.76
N PHE A 204 24.76 -12.84 -17.55
CA PHE A 204 24.41 -14.02 -18.35
C PHE A 204 22.91 -14.34 -18.26
N VAL A 205 22.33 -14.33 -17.05
CA VAL A 205 20.89 -14.55 -16.86
C VAL A 205 20.06 -13.49 -17.61
N LEU A 206 20.44 -12.21 -17.53
CA LEU A 206 19.75 -11.13 -18.25
C LEU A 206 19.89 -11.25 -19.77
N GLN A 207 21.05 -11.68 -20.27
CA GLN A 207 21.27 -11.96 -21.70
C GLN A 207 20.36 -13.08 -22.21
N CYS A 208 20.21 -14.16 -21.42
CA CYS A 208 19.26 -15.22 -21.71
C CYS A 208 17.82 -14.69 -21.77
N VAL A 209 17.40 -13.87 -20.80
CA VAL A 209 16.04 -13.30 -20.79
C VAL A 209 15.79 -12.43 -22.01
N LEU A 210 16.73 -11.53 -22.35
CA LEU A 210 16.61 -10.68 -23.52
C LEU A 210 16.58 -11.50 -24.82
N ALA A 211 17.37 -12.56 -24.93
CA ALA A 211 17.36 -13.44 -26.10
C ALA A 211 16.03 -14.21 -26.26
N MET A 212 15.47 -14.74 -25.17
CA MET A 212 14.17 -15.40 -25.19
C MET A 212 13.05 -14.42 -25.57
N PHE A 213 13.06 -13.21 -25.00
CA PHE A 213 12.12 -12.14 -25.37
C PHE A 213 12.27 -11.74 -26.85
N ALA A 214 13.51 -11.58 -27.31
CA ALA A 214 13.83 -11.21 -28.68
C ALA A 214 13.33 -12.25 -29.70
N GLN A 215 13.50 -13.55 -29.40
CA GLN A 215 12.93 -14.61 -30.22
C GLN A 215 11.40 -14.54 -30.24
N GLY A 216 10.76 -14.41 -29.07
CA GLY A 216 9.31 -14.35 -28.96
C GLY A 216 8.69 -13.19 -29.74
N ARG A 217 9.38 -12.05 -29.85
CA ARG A 217 8.87 -10.84 -30.52
C ARG A 217 9.45 -10.59 -31.92
N GLY A 218 10.15 -11.56 -32.50
CA GLY A 218 10.68 -11.47 -33.86
C GLY A 218 11.87 -10.51 -34.03
N LEU A 219 12.59 -10.19 -32.95
CA LEU A 219 13.88 -9.48 -33.01
C LEU A 219 15.05 -10.45 -33.32
N LEU A 220 14.89 -11.73 -33.00
CA LEU A 220 15.77 -12.81 -33.46
C LEU A 220 15.06 -13.67 -34.50
N PRO A 221 15.81 -14.38 -35.37
CA PRO A 221 15.24 -15.41 -36.22
C PRO A 221 14.41 -16.42 -35.40
N PRO A 222 13.28 -16.94 -35.93
CA PRO A 222 12.43 -17.88 -35.21
C PRO A 222 13.21 -19.06 -34.64
N ASN A 223 12.89 -19.43 -33.40
CA ASN A 223 13.49 -20.56 -32.66
C ASN A 223 15.02 -20.50 -32.45
N ARG A 224 15.72 -19.43 -32.84
CA ARG A 224 17.18 -19.37 -32.81
C ARG A 224 17.80 -19.66 -31.44
N PHE A 225 17.23 -19.12 -30.37
CA PHE A 225 17.71 -19.35 -29.01
C PHE A 225 17.31 -20.75 -28.52
N SER A 226 16.09 -21.20 -28.81
CA SER A 226 15.63 -22.55 -28.47
C SER A 226 16.47 -23.64 -29.14
N ASP A 227 16.75 -23.49 -30.44
CA ASP A 227 17.61 -24.40 -31.21
C ASP A 227 19.03 -24.49 -30.62
N CYS A 228 19.55 -23.37 -30.09
CA CYS A 228 20.83 -23.35 -29.39
C CYS A 228 20.79 -24.19 -28.11
N LEU A 229 19.70 -24.13 -27.35
CA LEU A 229 19.53 -24.93 -26.14
C LEU A 229 19.33 -26.42 -26.44
N ASP A 230 18.56 -26.75 -27.48
CA ASP A 230 18.31 -28.14 -27.89
C ASP A 230 19.61 -28.87 -28.26
N ARG A 231 20.58 -28.15 -28.82
CA ARG A 231 21.93 -28.68 -29.09
C ARG A 231 22.79 -28.86 -27.86
N CYS A 232 22.58 -28.04 -26.83
CA CYS A 232 23.28 -28.19 -25.56
C CYS A 232 22.71 -29.34 -24.71
N LEU A 233 21.50 -29.82 -25.02
CA LEU A 233 20.88 -30.93 -24.32
C LEU A 233 21.45 -32.28 -24.79
N PRO A 234 21.72 -33.22 -23.87
CA PRO A 234 22.14 -34.57 -24.25
C PRO A 234 21.04 -35.28 -25.05
N GLN A 235 21.38 -35.81 -26.22
CA GLN A 235 20.42 -36.53 -27.08
C GLN A 235 20.33 -38.02 -26.70
N ASN A 236 21.43 -38.60 -26.22
CA ASN A 236 21.50 -39.98 -25.73
C ASN A 236 22.70 -40.14 -24.76
N SER A 237 23.04 -41.37 -24.35
CA SER A 237 24.18 -41.64 -23.47
C SER A 237 25.55 -41.35 -24.10
N ASP A 238 25.63 -41.31 -25.43
CA ASP A 238 26.88 -41.19 -26.20
C ASP A 238 27.10 -39.78 -26.76
N ASP A 239 26.08 -38.90 -26.70
CA ASP A 239 26.12 -37.49 -27.08
C ASP A 239 25.77 -36.61 -25.86
N PRO A 240 26.78 -36.08 -25.15
CA PRO A 240 26.57 -35.26 -23.96
C PRO A 240 25.97 -33.88 -24.25
N GLY A 241 25.80 -33.50 -25.52
CA GLY A 241 25.38 -32.16 -25.94
C GLY A 241 26.55 -31.18 -26.06
N GLU A 242 26.34 -30.10 -26.81
CA GLU A 242 27.33 -29.03 -26.99
C GLU A 242 27.43 -28.10 -25.77
N SER A 243 28.56 -27.41 -25.64
CA SER A 243 28.78 -26.47 -24.54
C SER A 243 27.99 -25.17 -24.74
N THR A 244 27.26 -24.75 -23.70
CA THR A 244 26.61 -23.42 -23.65
C THR A 244 27.60 -22.26 -23.74
N TYR A 245 28.86 -22.48 -23.34
CA TYR A 245 29.97 -21.54 -23.58
C TYR A 245 30.13 -21.28 -25.08
N ASP A 246 30.22 -22.33 -25.89
CA ASP A 246 30.50 -22.21 -27.33
C ASP A 246 29.26 -21.75 -28.10
N ILE A 247 28.10 -22.28 -27.74
CA ILE A 247 26.86 -22.09 -28.50
C ILE A 247 26.18 -20.76 -28.17
N LEU A 248 26.04 -20.44 -26.89
CA LEU A 248 25.36 -19.21 -26.46
C LEU A 248 26.35 -18.05 -26.37
N CYS A 249 27.45 -18.21 -25.61
CA CYS A 249 28.33 -17.09 -25.29
C CYS A 249 29.21 -16.68 -26.49
N GLU A 250 30.03 -17.61 -26.97
CA GLU A 250 30.93 -17.37 -28.12
C GLU A 250 30.18 -17.34 -29.47
N GLY A 251 29.01 -17.99 -29.51
CA GLY A 251 28.12 -18.06 -30.66
C GLY A 251 27.10 -16.94 -30.68
N LEU A 252 25.87 -17.24 -30.25
CA LEU A 252 24.70 -16.37 -30.43
C LEU A 252 24.88 -14.96 -29.86
N PHE A 253 25.29 -14.83 -28.59
CA PHE A 253 25.42 -13.54 -27.92
C PHE A 253 26.50 -12.67 -28.56
N ARG A 254 27.61 -13.26 -29.03
CA ARG A 254 28.63 -12.53 -29.77
C ARG A 254 28.08 -11.98 -31.09
N GLN A 255 27.25 -12.75 -31.80
CA GLN A 255 26.60 -12.27 -33.02
C GLN A 255 25.57 -11.19 -32.75
N MET A 256 24.84 -11.24 -31.63
CA MET A 256 23.95 -10.15 -31.20
C MET A 256 24.71 -8.85 -30.89
N ASN A 257 26.02 -8.92 -30.59
CA ASN A 257 26.91 -7.77 -30.43
C ASN A 257 27.72 -7.40 -31.70
N ARG A 258 27.57 -8.13 -32.80
CA ARG A 258 28.28 -7.84 -34.04
C ARG A 258 27.53 -6.77 -34.83
N GLN A 259 28.21 -5.69 -35.22
CA GLN A 259 27.59 -4.64 -36.03
C GLN A 259 27.05 -5.18 -37.37
N GLY A 260 25.85 -4.75 -37.73
CA GLY A 260 25.13 -5.21 -38.92
C GLY A 260 24.52 -6.59 -38.77
N LYS A 261 23.89 -7.08 -39.83
CA LYS A 261 23.28 -8.42 -39.84
C LYS A 261 24.35 -9.49 -40.03
N THR A 262 24.20 -10.62 -39.34
CA THR A 262 25.13 -11.76 -39.46
C THR A 262 25.01 -12.39 -40.85
N PRO A 263 26.08 -12.38 -41.68
CA PRO A 263 25.95 -12.64 -43.11
C PRO A 263 25.92 -14.12 -43.48
N TYR A 264 26.66 -14.96 -42.76
CA TYR A 264 26.84 -16.39 -43.06
C TYR A 264 27.01 -17.22 -41.77
N GLY A 265 26.95 -18.54 -41.90
CA GLY A 265 27.16 -19.48 -40.80
C GLY A 265 25.90 -19.77 -39.99
N ARG A 266 26.07 -20.50 -38.88
CA ARG A 266 24.95 -21.03 -38.06
C ARG A 266 23.98 -19.95 -37.57
N PHE A 267 24.51 -18.75 -37.29
CA PHE A 267 23.77 -17.63 -36.75
C PHE A 267 23.40 -16.60 -37.81
N GLN A 268 23.36 -17.00 -39.09
CA GLN A 268 22.94 -16.12 -40.18
C GLN A 268 21.58 -15.48 -39.88
N GLY A 269 21.49 -14.19 -40.19
CA GLY A 269 20.28 -13.41 -40.00
C GLY A 269 20.11 -12.80 -38.61
N THR A 270 21.00 -13.06 -37.66
CA THR A 270 21.00 -12.37 -36.35
C THR A 270 21.37 -10.90 -36.55
N ASP A 271 20.46 -10.01 -36.16
CA ASP A 271 20.64 -8.56 -36.22
C ASP A 271 21.47 -8.04 -35.04
N TYR A 272 21.99 -6.81 -35.19
CA TYR A 272 22.78 -6.15 -34.16
C TYR A 272 21.86 -5.56 -33.08
N PHE A 273 22.02 -5.99 -31.84
CA PHE A 273 21.22 -5.52 -30.71
C PHE A 273 21.82 -4.27 -30.07
N ASN A 274 23.08 -4.37 -29.64
CA ASN A 274 23.70 -3.54 -28.59
C ASN A 274 22.73 -3.00 -27.51
N GLY A 275 22.93 -1.80 -26.95
CA GLY A 275 22.36 -1.38 -25.67
C GLY A 275 23.27 -1.69 -24.47
N GLY A 276 24.53 -2.06 -24.71
CA GLY A 276 25.53 -2.30 -23.65
C GLY A 276 25.47 -3.69 -22.99
N LEU A 277 24.30 -4.35 -22.91
CA LEU A 277 24.18 -5.66 -22.24
C LEU A 277 25.10 -6.73 -22.87
N PHE A 278 25.11 -6.85 -24.20
CA PHE A 278 25.96 -7.80 -24.95
C PHE A 278 27.39 -7.29 -25.22
N ALA A 279 27.76 -6.11 -24.72
CA ALA A 279 29.12 -5.59 -24.88
C ALA A 279 30.15 -6.41 -24.07
N GLN A 280 29.71 -6.99 -22.95
CA GLN A 280 30.46 -7.94 -22.16
C GLN A 280 29.65 -9.24 -22.10
N ILE A 281 30.25 -10.35 -22.53
CA ILE A 281 29.59 -11.65 -22.59
C ILE A 281 30.37 -12.59 -21.66
N PRO A 282 29.86 -12.83 -20.44
CA PRO A 282 30.48 -13.77 -19.53
C PRO A 282 30.39 -15.18 -20.09
N ALA A 283 31.54 -15.84 -20.21
CA ALA A 283 31.61 -17.13 -20.85
C ALA A 283 31.31 -18.24 -19.83
N ILE A 284 30.02 -18.55 -19.67
CA ILE A 284 29.51 -19.48 -18.65
C ILE A 284 29.02 -20.76 -19.31
N HIS A 285 29.54 -21.91 -18.85
CA HIS A 285 28.97 -23.22 -19.14
C HIS A 285 27.97 -23.63 -18.04
N LEU A 286 26.76 -23.99 -18.45
CA LEU A 286 25.68 -24.49 -17.61
C LEU A 286 25.78 -26.00 -17.39
N GLU A 287 25.63 -26.43 -16.14
CA GLU A 287 25.48 -27.84 -15.80
C GLU A 287 24.11 -28.39 -16.23
N ARG A 288 23.94 -29.71 -16.25
CA ARG A 288 22.72 -30.38 -16.75
C ARG A 288 21.43 -29.86 -16.09
N ASP A 289 21.45 -29.63 -14.79
CA ASP A 289 20.26 -29.15 -14.07
C ASP A 289 20.02 -27.64 -14.28
N GLU A 290 21.09 -26.85 -14.42
CA GLU A 290 21.01 -25.44 -14.81
C GLU A 290 20.44 -25.28 -16.23
N LEU A 291 20.89 -26.11 -17.17
CA LEU A 291 20.41 -26.12 -18.54
C LEU A 291 18.93 -26.51 -18.63
N LYS A 292 18.47 -27.49 -17.83
CA LYS A 292 17.03 -27.83 -17.74
C LYS A 292 16.20 -26.64 -17.26
N LEU A 293 16.67 -25.89 -16.26
CA LEU A 293 15.98 -24.69 -15.78
C LEU A 293 15.85 -23.66 -16.90
N LEU A 294 16.94 -23.40 -17.63
CA LEU A 294 16.93 -22.48 -18.77
C LEU A 294 16.01 -22.96 -19.90
N LYS A 295 16.01 -24.27 -20.20
CA LYS A 295 15.15 -24.85 -21.23
C LYS A 295 13.66 -24.69 -20.89
N VAL A 296 13.26 -25.01 -19.67
CA VAL A 296 11.87 -24.84 -19.23
C VAL A 296 11.43 -23.38 -19.32
N ALA A 297 12.34 -22.44 -19.03
CA ALA A 297 12.07 -21.01 -19.23
C ALA A 297 11.94 -20.65 -20.72
N ALA A 298 12.82 -21.17 -21.58
CA ALA A 298 12.81 -20.90 -23.02
C ALA A 298 11.58 -21.47 -23.74
N ASP A 299 11.02 -22.57 -23.23
CA ASP A 299 9.81 -23.22 -23.77
C ASP A 299 8.51 -22.48 -23.40
N GLN A 300 8.59 -21.47 -22.52
CA GLN A 300 7.47 -20.58 -22.24
C GLN A 300 7.14 -19.71 -23.45
N ASN A 301 5.89 -19.27 -23.56
CA ASN A 301 5.49 -18.39 -24.66
C ASN A 301 5.91 -16.93 -24.38
N TRP A 302 7.11 -16.56 -24.81
CA TRP A 302 7.69 -15.22 -24.64
C TRP A 302 6.98 -14.09 -25.40
N THR A 303 6.02 -14.40 -26.28
CA THR A 303 5.11 -13.36 -26.81
C THR A 303 4.19 -12.80 -25.71
N LYS A 304 3.80 -13.65 -24.75
CA LYS A 304 2.85 -13.38 -23.67
C LYS A 304 3.52 -12.96 -22.36
N VAL A 305 4.85 -13.02 -22.25
CA VAL A 305 5.57 -12.60 -21.04
C VAL A 305 5.48 -11.09 -20.88
N GLN A 306 4.98 -10.65 -19.73
CA GLN A 306 4.95 -9.23 -19.37
C GLN A 306 6.29 -8.80 -18.77
N PRO A 307 6.78 -7.58 -19.04
CA PRO A 307 7.98 -7.04 -18.41
C PRO A 307 7.90 -6.97 -16.88
N ALA A 308 6.71 -7.02 -16.29
CA ALA A 308 6.54 -7.25 -14.84
C ALA A 308 7.30 -8.49 -14.32
N ILE A 309 7.58 -9.49 -15.18
CA ILE A 309 8.42 -10.67 -14.87
C ILE A 309 9.75 -10.30 -14.21
N PHE A 310 10.35 -9.18 -14.63
CA PHE A 310 11.66 -8.75 -14.18
C PHE A 310 11.68 -8.49 -12.68
N GLY A 311 10.63 -7.85 -12.16
CA GLY A 311 10.47 -7.64 -10.72
C GLY A 311 10.34 -8.95 -9.95
N ASN A 312 9.61 -9.94 -10.49
CA ASN A 312 9.45 -11.24 -9.84
C ASN A 312 10.76 -12.05 -9.83
N ILE A 313 11.56 -12.01 -10.91
CA ILE A 313 12.91 -12.60 -10.94
C ILE A 313 13.75 -11.96 -9.84
N PHE A 314 13.74 -10.63 -9.75
CA PHE A 314 14.50 -9.88 -8.77
C PHE A 314 14.16 -10.25 -7.32
N GLU A 315 12.87 -10.33 -6.98
CA GLU A 315 12.42 -10.75 -5.65
C GLU A 315 12.92 -12.15 -5.29
N GLN A 316 12.82 -13.10 -6.23
CA GLN A 316 13.17 -14.50 -5.97
C GLN A 316 14.67 -14.78 -5.91
N THR A 317 15.49 -13.88 -6.47
CA THR A 317 16.95 -13.97 -6.41
C THR A 317 17.52 -13.46 -5.08
N THR A 318 16.70 -12.83 -4.23
CA THR A 318 17.15 -12.14 -3.01
C THR A 318 16.62 -12.79 -1.73
N THR A 319 17.43 -12.83 -0.65
CA THR A 319 17.02 -13.41 0.65
C THR A 319 15.90 -12.60 1.30
N ASP A 320 15.10 -13.20 2.20
CA ASP A 320 14.03 -12.47 2.93
C ASP A 320 14.57 -11.26 3.70
N ARG A 321 15.78 -11.39 4.26
CA ARG A 321 16.45 -10.32 5.01
C ARG A 321 16.85 -9.17 4.08
N ASP A 322 17.48 -9.48 2.96
CA ASP A 322 17.94 -8.48 2.01
C ASP A 322 16.75 -7.80 1.33
N ARG A 323 15.69 -8.56 1.00
CA ARG A 323 14.41 -8.03 0.48
C ARG A 323 13.81 -6.99 1.40
N HIS A 324 13.73 -7.29 2.69
CA HIS A 324 13.21 -6.37 3.69
C HIS A 324 14.13 -5.14 3.87
N ALA A 325 15.45 -5.33 3.90
CA ALA A 325 16.43 -4.25 4.09
C ALA A 325 16.51 -3.28 2.90
N GLY A 326 16.40 -3.79 1.68
CA GLY A 326 16.39 -2.98 0.47
C GLY A 326 15.01 -2.44 0.09
N GLY A 327 13.94 -2.79 0.82
CA GLY A 327 12.56 -2.46 0.45
C GLY A 327 12.16 -3.01 -0.92
N MET A 328 12.72 -4.15 -1.32
CA MET A 328 12.62 -4.71 -2.66
C MET A 328 11.28 -5.45 -2.83
N HIS A 329 10.24 -4.67 -3.07
CA HIS A 329 8.88 -5.15 -3.34
C HIS A 329 8.39 -4.68 -4.70
N PHE A 330 7.96 -5.64 -5.52
CA PHE A 330 7.31 -5.42 -6.80
C PHE A 330 6.04 -4.58 -6.58
N THR A 331 5.92 -3.50 -7.35
CA THR A 331 4.73 -2.64 -7.38
C THR A 331 3.85 -3.07 -8.55
N SER A 332 2.56 -3.31 -8.30
CA SER A 332 1.62 -3.72 -9.35
C SER A 332 1.41 -2.62 -10.39
N GLU A 333 1.10 -3.00 -11.64
CA GLU A 333 0.78 -2.02 -12.69
C GLU A 333 -0.40 -1.11 -12.28
N ASN A 334 -1.40 -1.65 -11.58
CA ASN A 334 -2.53 -0.86 -11.10
C ASN A 334 -2.09 0.25 -10.14
N ASP A 335 -1.19 -0.05 -9.21
CA ASP A 335 -0.69 0.94 -8.27
C ASP A 335 0.25 1.96 -8.94
N ILE A 336 1.04 1.52 -9.94
CA ILE A 336 1.85 2.42 -10.77
C ILE A 336 0.94 3.39 -11.54
N MET A 337 -0.17 2.93 -12.11
CA MET A 337 -1.10 3.78 -12.87
C MET A 337 -1.78 4.86 -12.01
N LYS A 338 -1.98 4.62 -10.71
CA LYS A 338 -2.45 5.63 -9.75
C LYS A 338 -1.46 6.79 -9.57
N ILE A 339 -0.20 6.62 -10.01
CA ILE A 339 0.83 7.66 -10.06
C ILE A 339 0.99 8.22 -11.47
N ILE A 340 1.24 7.36 -12.45
CA ILE A 340 1.57 7.75 -13.82
C ILE A 340 0.43 8.54 -14.46
N ARG A 341 -0.83 8.15 -14.22
CA ARG A 341 -1.95 8.83 -14.86
C ARG A 341 -2.16 10.26 -14.36
N PRO A 342 -2.25 10.54 -13.04
CA PRO A 342 -2.38 11.91 -12.54
C PRO A 342 -1.13 12.78 -12.76
N SER A 343 0.07 12.19 -12.72
CA SER A 343 1.32 12.92 -12.76
C SER A 343 1.87 13.17 -14.17
N ILE A 344 1.59 12.26 -15.11
CA ILE A 344 2.14 12.30 -16.49
C ILE A 344 1.01 12.39 -17.52
N VAL A 345 0.15 11.37 -17.61
CA VAL A 345 -0.77 11.18 -18.74
C VAL A 345 -1.84 12.27 -18.81
N GLN A 346 -2.57 12.48 -17.72
CA GLN A 346 -3.72 13.37 -17.69
C GLN A 346 -3.37 14.85 -18.00
N PRO A 347 -2.26 15.42 -17.48
CA PRO A 347 -1.81 16.75 -17.90
C PRO A 347 -1.59 16.88 -19.41
N TRP A 348 -0.98 15.88 -20.04
CA TRP A 348 -0.72 15.90 -21.48
C TRP A 348 -2.00 15.71 -22.30
N GLU A 349 -2.89 14.79 -21.92
CA GLU A 349 -4.20 14.62 -22.56
C GLU A 349 -5.00 15.93 -22.55
N GLN A 350 -5.03 16.62 -21.40
CA GLN A 350 -5.71 17.91 -21.28
C GLN A 350 -5.07 19.00 -22.15
N ALA A 351 -3.75 19.07 -22.20
CA ALA A 351 -3.04 20.02 -23.06
C ALA A 351 -3.30 19.76 -24.55
N ILE A 352 -3.27 18.49 -24.96
CA ILE A 352 -3.58 18.07 -26.33
C ILE A 352 -5.03 18.42 -26.68
N GLU A 353 -5.99 18.16 -25.79
CA GLU A 353 -7.41 18.47 -26.00
C GLU A 353 -7.64 19.97 -26.21
N GLN A 354 -7.02 20.81 -25.36
CA GLN A 354 -7.13 22.27 -25.39
C GLN A 354 -6.43 22.93 -26.59
N ALA A 355 -5.48 22.24 -27.23
CA ALA A 355 -4.83 22.75 -28.44
C ALA A 355 -5.78 22.67 -29.65
N HIS A 356 -5.96 23.77 -30.35
CA HIS A 356 -6.91 23.89 -31.47
C HIS A 356 -6.24 24.08 -32.83
N ASP A 357 -4.95 24.45 -32.85
CA ASP A 357 -4.20 24.70 -34.08
C ASP A 357 -2.90 23.89 -34.17
N LEU A 358 -2.35 23.80 -35.37
CA LEU A 358 -1.12 23.06 -35.63
C LEU A 358 0.10 23.64 -34.91
N LYS A 359 0.15 24.95 -34.66
CA LYS A 359 1.28 25.60 -33.99
C LYS A 359 1.35 25.13 -32.53
N GLN A 360 0.22 25.11 -31.84
CA GLN A 360 0.10 24.61 -30.47
C GLN A 360 0.44 23.13 -30.40
N LEU A 361 -0.07 22.30 -31.31
CA LEU A 361 0.22 20.87 -31.31
C LEU A 361 1.69 20.56 -31.62
N ASN A 362 2.32 21.31 -32.53
CA ASN A 362 3.75 21.20 -32.82
C ASN A 362 4.61 21.60 -31.61
N GLN A 363 4.18 22.63 -30.89
CA GLN A 363 4.83 23.06 -29.65
C GLN A 363 4.75 21.97 -28.58
N LEU A 364 3.57 21.36 -28.39
CA LEU A 364 3.39 20.23 -27.48
C LEU A 364 4.27 19.04 -27.88
N HIS A 365 4.40 18.74 -29.18
CA HIS A 365 5.25 17.64 -29.65
C HIS A 365 6.73 17.89 -29.33
N LEU A 366 7.19 19.13 -29.48
CA LEU A 366 8.55 19.53 -29.11
C LEU A 366 8.76 19.47 -27.59
N GLU A 367 7.81 19.92 -26.78
CA GLU A 367 7.88 19.84 -25.33
C GLU A 367 7.91 18.38 -24.85
N LEU A 368 7.09 17.52 -25.45
CA LEU A 368 7.03 16.09 -25.15
C LEU A 368 8.37 15.39 -25.46
N SER A 369 9.08 15.80 -26.52
CA SER A 369 10.42 15.28 -26.86
C SER A 369 11.50 15.63 -25.84
N ARG A 370 11.26 16.65 -25.00
CA ARG A 370 12.20 17.13 -23.97
C ARG A 370 11.79 16.73 -22.56
N TYR A 371 10.62 16.13 -22.40
CA TYR A 371 10.07 15.74 -21.11
C TYR A 371 10.88 14.60 -20.50
N ARG A 372 11.43 14.78 -19.29
CA ARG A 372 12.23 13.78 -18.59
C ARG A 372 11.52 13.26 -17.35
N VAL A 373 11.56 11.95 -17.20
CA VAL A 373 10.96 11.22 -16.07
C VAL A 373 12.09 10.70 -15.19
N LEU A 374 12.03 10.97 -13.88
CA LEU A 374 12.99 10.45 -12.92
C LEU A 374 12.32 9.50 -11.93
N ASP A 375 12.94 8.33 -11.73
CA ASP A 375 12.69 7.45 -10.59
C ASP A 375 13.95 7.34 -9.71
N PRO A 376 13.98 8.01 -8.54
CA PRO A 376 15.14 8.04 -7.64
C PRO A 376 15.30 6.78 -6.76
N ALA A 377 14.45 5.77 -6.94
CA ALA A 377 14.55 4.47 -6.27
C ALA A 377 13.98 3.39 -7.22
N CYS A 378 14.59 3.25 -8.39
CA CYS A 378 13.91 2.65 -9.54
C CYS A 378 13.72 1.14 -9.47
N GLY A 379 14.45 0.42 -8.61
CA GLY A 379 14.36 -1.03 -8.52
C GLY A 379 14.51 -1.69 -9.90
N SER A 380 13.56 -2.55 -10.28
CA SER A 380 13.52 -3.22 -11.58
C SER A 380 13.12 -2.33 -12.77
N GLY A 381 12.84 -1.04 -12.55
CA GLY A 381 12.50 -0.08 -13.59
C GLY A 381 11.03 -0.06 -14.03
N ASN A 382 10.11 -0.68 -13.28
CA ASN A 382 8.71 -0.82 -13.70
C ASN A 382 7.98 0.52 -13.85
N PHE A 383 8.23 1.49 -12.95
CA PHE A 383 7.65 2.83 -13.08
C PHE A 383 8.09 3.51 -14.38
N LEU A 384 9.38 3.44 -14.70
CA LEU A 384 9.95 4.01 -15.93
C LEU A 384 9.39 3.29 -17.17
N TYR A 385 9.24 1.97 -17.10
CA TYR A 385 8.63 1.16 -18.15
C TYR A 385 7.19 1.58 -18.45
N ILE A 386 6.32 1.65 -17.45
CA ILE A 386 4.91 2.06 -17.63
C ILE A 386 4.84 3.52 -18.07
N ALA A 387 5.64 4.41 -17.48
CA ALA A 387 5.71 5.81 -17.91
C ALA A 387 6.07 5.93 -19.39
N TYR A 388 7.00 5.11 -19.90
CA TYR A 388 7.37 5.07 -21.31
C TYR A 388 6.22 4.58 -22.21
N GLN A 389 5.55 3.49 -21.83
CA GLN A 389 4.40 2.97 -22.59
C GLN A 389 3.29 4.02 -22.73
N GLU A 390 2.96 4.68 -21.62
CA GLU A 390 1.87 5.65 -21.61
C GLU A 390 2.25 6.97 -22.28
N LEU A 391 3.50 7.41 -22.19
CA LEU A 391 3.98 8.57 -22.95
C LEU A 391 3.96 8.31 -24.47
N LYS A 392 4.30 7.09 -24.92
CA LYS A 392 4.14 6.70 -26.34
C LYS A 392 2.69 6.71 -26.79
N GLN A 393 1.76 6.25 -25.94
CA GLN A 393 0.33 6.35 -26.22
C GLN A 393 -0.11 7.82 -26.37
N VAL A 394 0.31 8.69 -25.45
CA VAL A 394 0.02 10.12 -25.49
C VAL A 394 0.57 10.77 -26.76
N GLU A 395 1.80 10.42 -27.17
CA GLU A 395 2.37 10.91 -28.43
C GLU A 395 1.54 10.46 -29.63
N GLN A 396 1.08 9.21 -29.67
CA GLN A 396 0.24 8.73 -30.76
C GLN A 396 -1.07 9.53 -30.87
N VAL A 397 -1.71 9.83 -29.72
CA VAL A 397 -2.92 10.68 -29.69
C VAL A 397 -2.63 12.08 -30.25
N LEU A 398 -1.50 12.68 -29.88
CA LEU A 398 -1.06 13.97 -30.40
C LEU A 398 -0.81 13.92 -31.92
N LEU A 399 -0.09 12.90 -32.40
CA LEU A 399 0.23 12.73 -33.82
C LEU A 399 -1.02 12.50 -34.67
N ASP A 400 -1.98 11.71 -34.17
CA ASP A 400 -3.26 11.48 -34.84
C ASP A 400 -4.05 12.80 -34.96
N LYS A 401 -4.06 13.63 -33.90
CA LYS A 401 -4.72 14.95 -33.92
C LYS A 401 -4.04 15.91 -34.90
N ILE A 402 -2.71 15.89 -34.99
CA ILE A 402 -1.96 16.67 -35.98
C ILE A 402 -2.32 16.20 -37.40
N ALA A 403 -2.29 14.89 -37.66
CA ALA A 403 -2.58 14.32 -38.97
C ALA A 403 -4.00 14.66 -39.46
N ALA A 404 -4.99 14.67 -38.55
CA ALA A 404 -6.36 15.07 -38.85
C ALA A 404 -6.47 16.54 -39.30
N LEU A 405 -5.60 17.42 -38.81
CA LEU A 405 -5.58 18.85 -39.16
C LEU A 405 -4.72 19.16 -40.39
N GLU A 406 -3.58 18.49 -40.59
CA GLU A 406 -2.64 18.81 -41.69
C GLU A 406 -3.16 18.43 -43.08
N LYS A 407 -3.99 17.37 -43.21
CA LYS A 407 -4.52 16.86 -44.51
C LYS A 407 -3.47 16.53 -45.60
N THR A 408 -2.17 16.65 -45.31
CA THR A 408 -1.06 16.44 -46.26
C THR A 408 -0.66 14.96 -46.38
N GLY A 409 -1.13 14.09 -45.49
CA GLY A 409 -0.85 12.64 -45.51
C GLY A 409 0.59 12.25 -45.12
N LEU A 410 1.42 13.21 -44.72
CA LEU A 410 2.79 12.96 -44.26
C LEU A 410 2.77 12.40 -42.83
N ARG A 411 3.25 11.16 -42.66
CA ARG A 411 3.48 10.58 -41.32
C ARG A 411 4.68 11.26 -40.67
N ARG A 412 4.45 11.86 -39.51
CA ARG A 412 5.51 12.45 -38.68
C ARG A 412 6.24 11.37 -37.88
N LEU A 413 7.52 11.63 -37.61
CA LEU A 413 8.36 10.74 -36.80
C LEU A 413 8.01 10.88 -35.32
N SER A 414 7.99 9.76 -34.61
CA SER A 414 8.00 9.76 -33.15
C SER A 414 9.33 10.31 -32.63
N LEU A 415 9.25 11.11 -31.57
CA LEU A 415 10.38 11.74 -30.91
C LEU A 415 10.64 11.16 -29.52
N ILE A 416 9.72 10.35 -28.98
CA ILE A 416 9.89 9.76 -27.65
C ILE A 416 10.88 8.60 -27.68
N THR A 417 11.85 8.63 -26.78
CA THR A 417 12.87 7.58 -26.66
C THR A 417 13.11 7.17 -25.20
N PRO A 418 13.62 5.95 -24.95
CA PRO A 418 14.05 5.54 -23.61
C PRO A 418 15.08 6.47 -22.95
N LEU A 419 15.80 7.30 -23.72
CA LEU A 419 16.80 8.25 -23.23
C LEU A 419 16.21 9.41 -22.41
N GLN A 420 14.88 9.57 -22.38
CA GLN A 420 14.19 10.54 -21.54
C GLN A 420 13.94 10.07 -20.10
N PHE A 421 14.20 8.78 -19.81
CA PHE A 421 13.86 8.15 -18.54
C PHE A 421 15.14 7.95 -17.73
N PHE A 422 15.12 8.39 -16.47
CA PHE A 422 16.27 8.38 -15.57
C PHE A 422 15.92 7.59 -14.31
N GLY A 423 16.87 6.79 -13.83
CA GLY A 423 16.68 5.87 -12.72
C GLY A 423 17.91 5.77 -11.83
N MET A 424 17.72 5.65 -10.52
CA MET A 424 18.81 5.41 -9.58
C MET A 424 18.45 4.30 -8.59
N ASP A 425 19.40 3.42 -8.32
CA ASP A 425 19.29 2.41 -7.27
C ASP A 425 20.67 2.11 -6.66
N ILE A 426 20.72 1.70 -5.39
CA ILE A 426 21.96 1.29 -4.73
C ILE A 426 22.39 -0.13 -5.12
N ASN A 427 21.43 -0.96 -5.54
CA ASN A 427 21.66 -2.34 -5.94
C ASN A 427 22.10 -2.40 -7.42
N PRO A 428 23.32 -2.88 -7.73
CA PRO A 428 23.79 -2.98 -9.11
C PRO A 428 22.92 -3.90 -9.98
N PHE A 429 22.33 -4.95 -9.40
CA PHE A 429 21.49 -5.87 -10.15
C PHE A 429 20.15 -5.22 -10.54
N ALA A 430 19.56 -4.40 -9.66
CA ALA A 430 18.36 -3.63 -9.94
C ALA A 430 18.58 -2.67 -11.11
N VAL A 431 19.74 -1.99 -11.13
CA VAL A 431 20.15 -1.08 -12.20
C VAL A 431 20.24 -1.79 -13.55
N GLU A 432 20.93 -2.94 -13.62
CA GLU A 432 21.02 -3.72 -14.87
C GLU A 432 19.64 -4.21 -15.33
N LEU A 433 18.82 -4.67 -14.38
CA LEU A 433 17.46 -5.11 -14.66
C LEU A 433 16.60 -3.98 -15.24
N ALA A 434 16.62 -2.79 -14.63
CA ALA A 434 15.90 -1.62 -15.10
C ALA A 434 16.33 -1.18 -16.52
N ARG A 435 17.62 -1.32 -16.86
CA ARG A 435 18.10 -1.08 -18.24
C ARG A 435 17.46 -2.05 -19.21
N VAL A 436 17.46 -3.35 -18.90
CA VAL A 436 16.85 -4.38 -19.75
C VAL A 436 15.34 -4.18 -19.89
N THR A 437 14.64 -3.87 -18.81
CA THR A 437 13.20 -3.57 -18.82
C THR A 437 12.88 -2.42 -19.78
N LEU A 438 13.66 -1.32 -19.74
CA LEU A 438 13.47 -0.17 -20.63
C LEU A 438 13.85 -0.45 -22.09
N MET A 439 14.91 -1.24 -22.34
CA MET A 439 15.26 -1.68 -23.69
C MET A 439 14.13 -2.46 -24.36
N ILE A 440 13.49 -3.33 -23.59
CA ILE A 440 12.35 -4.13 -24.04
C ILE A 440 11.10 -3.25 -24.26
N ALA A 441 10.92 -2.21 -23.44
CA ALA A 441 9.78 -1.31 -23.52
C ALA A 441 9.55 -0.77 -24.94
N ARG A 442 10.63 -0.44 -25.66
CA ARG A 442 10.54 0.08 -27.03
C ARG A 442 9.86 -0.90 -27.98
N LYS A 443 10.28 -2.16 -28.00
CA LYS A 443 9.64 -3.18 -28.86
C LYS A 443 8.20 -3.44 -28.44
N VAL A 444 7.91 -3.46 -27.14
CA VAL A 444 6.54 -3.65 -26.65
C VAL A 444 5.62 -2.51 -27.12
N ALA A 445 6.08 -1.26 -27.06
CA ALA A 445 5.31 -0.11 -27.54
C ALA A 445 5.06 -0.18 -29.05
N ILE A 446 6.09 -0.54 -29.83
CA ILE A 446 5.98 -0.73 -31.29
C ILE A 446 4.91 -1.77 -31.62
N ASP A 447 4.93 -2.93 -30.94
CA ASP A 447 3.96 -4.01 -31.16
C ASP A 447 2.55 -3.62 -30.72
N ARG A 448 2.43 -2.97 -29.56
CA ARG A 448 1.13 -2.56 -28.99
C ARG A 448 0.43 -1.55 -29.88
N LEU A 449 1.16 -0.56 -30.37
CA LEU A 449 0.63 0.58 -31.12
C LEU A 449 0.69 0.40 -32.64
N GLY A 450 1.28 -0.70 -33.13
CA GLY A 450 1.44 -0.96 -34.56
C GLY A 450 2.35 0.06 -35.26
N LEU A 451 3.39 0.53 -34.58
CA LEU A 451 4.29 1.57 -35.11
C LEU A 451 5.23 0.97 -36.16
N ASN A 452 5.58 1.78 -37.16
CA ASN A 452 6.59 1.41 -38.15
C ASN A 452 7.93 2.08 -37.82
N GLU A 453 8.51 1.69 -36.67
CA GLU A 453 9.78 2.21 -36.17
C GLU A 453 10.83 1.08 -36.09
N PRO A 454 12.11 1.37 -36.32
CA PRO A 454 13.16 0.39 -36.09
C PRO A 454 13.26 0.08 -34.59
N ALA A 455 13.12 -1.21 -34.24
CA ALA A 455 13.26 -1.68 -32.87
C ALA A 455 14.72 -1.89 -32.42
N LEU A 456 15.63 -2.08 -33.38
CA LEU A 456 17.07 -2.26 -33.17
C LEU A 456 17.86 -1.21 -33.98
N PRO A 457 19.06 -0.81 -33.51
CA PRO A 457 19.71 -1.22 -32.25
C PRO A 457 19.03 -0.62 -31.01
N LEU A 458 19.26 -1.25 -29.85
CA LEU A 458 18.76 -0.82 -28.54
C LEU A 458 19.55 0.38 -28.02
N ASP A 459 18.87 1.28 -27.32
CA ASP A 459 19.49 2.47 -26.74
C ASP A 459 20.43 2.10 -25.57
N THR A 460 21.58 2.78 -25.46
CA THR A 460 22.52 2.57 -24.35
C THR A 460 22.12 3.44 -23.16
N LEU A 461 21.72 2.80 -22.06
CA LEU A 461 21.09 3.46 -20.90
C LEU A 461 22.03 3.64 -19.69
N ASP A 462 23.34 3.47 -19.85
CA ASP A 462 24.32 3.56 -18.74
C ASP A 462 24.34 4.94 -18.07
N GLN A 463 24.06 6.00 -18.83
CA GLN A 463 23.96 7.37 -18.31
C GLN A 463 22.58 7.69 -17.74
N ASN A 464 21.57 6.89 -18.05
CA ASN A 464 20.18 7.11 -17.66
C ASN A 464 19.85 6.39 -16.36
N ILE A 465 20.23 5.11 -16.27
CA ILE A 465 19.98 4.25 -15.12
C ILE A 465 21.30 3.97 -14.42
N ARG A 466 21.49 4.49 -13.20
CA ARG A 466 22.79 4.53 -12.52
C ARG A 466 22.76 3.84 -11.16
N LYS A 467 23.86 3.15 -10.82
CA LYS A 467 24.11 2.67 -9.45
C LYS A 467 24.53 3.84 -8.57
N GLN A 468 23.58 4.46 -7.89
CA GLN A 468 23.81 5.62 -7.05
C GLN A 468 22.86 5.64 -5.85
N ASP A 469 23.36 6.14 -4.73
CA ASP A 469 22.52 6.45 -3.58
C ASP A 469 21.85 7.80 -3.78
N ALA A 470 20.57 7.77 -4.13
CA ALA A 470 19.79 8.97 -4.40
C ALA A 470 19.75 9.93 -3.21
N LEU A 471 19.92 9.49 -1.96
CA LEU A 471 19.91 10.38 -0.80
C LEU A 471 21.27 11.01 -0.51
N MET A 472 22.36 10.43 -1.01
CA MET A 472 23.73 10.92 -0.80
C MET A 472 24.25 11.80 -1.93
N LEU A 473 23.63 11.74 -3.11
CA LEU A 473 23.98 12.63 -4.23
C LEU A 473 23.78 14.09 -3.87
N GLU A 474 24.62 14.97 -4.41
CA GLU A 474 24.45 16.43 -4.28
C GLU A 474 23.30 16.95 -5.13
N THR A 475 23.20 16.52 -6.39
CA THR A 475 22.16 16.98 -7.31
C THR A 475 21.62 15.80 -8.12
N TRP A 476 20.30 15.70 -8.21
CA TRP A 476 19.63 14.71 -9.07
C TRP A 476 19.65 15.14 -10.54
N PRO A 477 19.55 14.19 -11.49
CA PRO A 477 19.32 14.51 -12.88
C PRO A 477 18.08 15.41 -13.04
N ALA A 478 18.16 16.41 -13.91
CA ALA A 478 17.02 17.29 -14.18
C ALA A 478 15.83 16.48 -14.70
N ALA A 479 14.66 16.71 -14.09
CA ALA A 479 13.41 16.03 -14.41
C ALA A 479 12.22 17.00 -14.44
N GLU A 480 11.22 16.67 -15.25
CA GLU A 480 9.94 17.37 -15.36
C GLU A 480 8.88 16.70 -14.47
N VAL A 481 9.09 15.42 -14.16
CA VAL A 481 8.27 14.65 -13.25
C VAL A 481 9.10 13.61 -12.49
N ILE A 482 8.77 13.41 -11.22
CA ILE A 482 9.40 12.40 -10.36
C ILE A 482 8.36 11.35 -9.98
N VAL A 483 8.63 10.09 -10.24
CA VAL A 483 7.73 8.96 -9.93
C VAL A 483 8.49 7.84 -9.27
N GLY A 484 7.84 7.00 -8.48
CA GLY A 484 8.50 5.80 -7.95
C GLY A 484 7.91 5.27 -6.65
N ASN A 485 8.56 4.23 -6.14
CA ASN A 485 8.27 3.60 -4.86
C ASN A 485 9.55 3.48 -4.01
N PRO A 486 9.88 4.51 -3.21
CA PRO A 486 11.04 4.48 -2.32
C PRO A 486 10.96 3.37 -1.26
N PRO A 487 12.11 2.87 -0.76
CA PRO A 487 12.14 1.77 0.19
C PRO A 487 11.51 2.13 1.55
N PHE A 488 10.73 1.19 2.11
CA PHE A 488 10.04 1.35 3.39
C PHE A 488 10.87 0.82 4.54
N GLN A 489 11.11 1.64 5.56
CA GLN A 489 11.81 1.14 6.74
C GLN A 489 11.55 1.95 8.00
N SER A 490 11.09 1.26 9.05
CA SER A 490 10.87 1.88 10.37
C SER A 490 12.19 2.23 11.05
N LYS A 491 12.20 3.26 11.90
CA LYS A 491 13.39 3.70 12.65
C LYS A 491 14.15 2.56 13.37
N ASN A 492 13.41 1.59 13.92
CA ASN A 492 13.98 0.54 14.77
C ASN A 492 14.78 -0.46 13.93
N LYS A 493 14.34 -0.70 12.70
CA LYS A 493 14.96 -1.63 11.76
C LYS A 493 16.00 -0.92 10.87
N MET A 494 15.81 0.36 10.56
CA MET A 494 16.73 1.16 9.74
C MET A 494 18.16 1.10 10.25
N GLN A 495 18.38 1.30 11.55
CA GLN A 495 19.72 1.23 12.13
C GLN A 495 20.29 -0.20 12.13
N GLN A 496 19.44 -1.22 12.24
CA GLN A 496 19.85 -2.63 12.24
C GLN A 496 20.22 -3.11 10.84
N GLU A 497 19.50 -2.65 9.82
CA GLU A 497 19.59 -3.15 8.44
C GLU A 497 20.54 -2.29 7.58
N LEU A 498 20.54 -0.97 7.73
CA LEU A 498 21.42 -0.05 6.96
C LEU A 498 22.73 0.30 7.70
N GLY A 499 22.80 0.00 9.00
CA GLY A 499 23.96 0.28 9.84
C GLY A 499 23.99 1.69 10.43
N ALA A 500 24.60 1.81 11.62
CA ALA A 500 24.61 3.06 12.39
C ALA A 500 25.36 4.21 11.71
N ALA A 501 26.44 3.92 10.96
CA ALA A 501 27.22 4.93 10.28
C ALA A 501 26.41 5.62 9.17
N TYR A 502 25.73 4.83 8.32
CA TYR A 502 24.88 5.34 7.25
C TYR A 502 23.72 6.19 7.80
N VAL A 503 23.01 5.67 8.82
CA VAL A 503 21.89 6.39 9.45
C VAL A 503 22.35 7.70 10.10
N LYS A 504 23.58 7.74 10.65
CA LYS A 504 24.14 8.98 11.18
C LYS A 504 24.35 10.00 10.06
N THR A 505 25.06 9.63 8.99
CA THR A 505 25.28 10.51 7.82
C THR A 505 23.97 11.01 7.23
N LEU A 506 22.98 10.12 7.13
CA LEU A 506 21.64 10.48 6.63
C LEU A 506 20.97 11.53 7.51
N ARG A 507 20.99 11.36 8.84
CA ARG A 507 20.40 12.33 9.78
C ARG A 507 21.16 13.65 9.82
N ASP A 508 22.48 13.61 9.72
CA ASP A 508 23.32 14.81 9.67
C ASP A 508 23.02 15.63 8.40
N ARG A 509 22.68 14.96 7.29
CA ARG A 509 22.32 15.62 6.02
C ARG A 509 20.89 16.16 6.00
N TYR A 510 19.95 15.50 6.68
CA TYR A 510 18.54 15.92 6.74
C TYR A 510 18.07 16.10 8.19
N PRO A 511 18.62 17.07 8.95
CA PRO A 511 18.33 17.26 10.37
C PRO A 511 16.86 17.65 10.64
N GLU A 512 16.21 18.26 9.65
CA GLU A 512 14.80 18.67 9.69
C GLU A 512 13.82 17.48 9.65
N ILE A 513 14.25 16.32 9.15
CA ILE A 513 13.40 15.13 9.11
C ILE A 513 13.42 14.49 10.50
N PRO A 514 12.26 14.32 11.17
CA PRO A 514 12.23 13.71 12.49
C PRO A 514 12.89 12.33 12.48
N GLY A 515 13.82 12.07 13.40
CA GLY A 515 14.59 10.81 13.42
C GLY A 515 13.76 9.52 13.62
N ARG A 516 12.44 9.67 13.86
CA ARG A 516 11.45 8.59 13.96
C ARG A 516 10.64 8.37 12.67
N ALA A 517 10.78 9.23 11.68
CA ALA A 517 10.14 9.11 10.38
C ALA A 517 10.58 7.83 9.65
N ASP A 518 9.70 7.34 8.77
CA ASP A 518 9.99 6.23 7.86
C ASP A 518 11.08 6.63 6.86
N TYR A 519 11.80 5.64 6.33
CA TYR A 519 12.87 5.86 5.36
C TYR A 519 12.40 6.44 4.03
N CYS A 520 11.20 6.09 3.57
CA CYS A 520 10.65 6.65 2.32
C CYS A 520 10.44 8.17 2.38
N VAL A 521 10.30 8.75 3.57
CA VAL A 521 10.05 10.20 3.78
C VAL A 521 11.19 11.07 3.23
N TYR A 522 12.43 10.56 3.27
CA TYR A 522 13.58 11.27 2.72
C TYR A 522 13.45 11.51 1.20
N TRP A 523 12.85 10.56 0.46
CA TRP A 523 12.57 10.73 -0.97
C TRP A 523 11.39 11.66 -1.24
N LEU A 524 10.34 11.64 -0.40
CA LEU A 524 9.23 12.60 -0.52
C LEU A 524 9.76 14.04 -0.38
N ARG A 525 10.52 14.29 0.69
CA ARG A 525 11.14 15.58 0.98
C ARG A 525 12.02 16.03 -0.19
N ARG A 526 12.97 15.18 -0.59
CA ARG A 526 13.94 15.51 -1.61
C ARG A 526 13.33 15.67 -3.01
N SER A 527 12.29 14.91 -3.33
CA SER A 527 11.53 15.09 -4.57
C SER A 527 10.94 16.49 -4.65
N HIS A 528 10.27 16.96 -3.60
CA HIS A 528 9.69 18.30 -3.58
C HIS A 528 10.74 19.42 -3.67
N ASP A 529 11.87 19.25 -2.99
CA ASP A 529 12.98 20.20 -3.05
C ASP A 529 13.57 20.27 -4.47
N HIS A 530 13.60 19.15 -5.20
CA HIS A 530 14.09 19.10 -6.58
C HIS A 530 13.13 19.69 -7.63
N LEU A 531 11.82 19.61 -7.40
CA LEU A 531 10.83 20.12 -8.34
C LEU A 531 10.94 21.65 -8.53
N LYS A 532 10.65 22.11 -9.74
CA LYS A 532 10.38 23.51 -10.08
C LYS A 532 8.87 23.79 -10.07
N PRO A 533 8.42 25.05 -9.96
CA PRO A 533 7.00 25.39 -10.09
C PRO A 533 6.39 24.82 -11.38
N GLY A 534 5.20 24.23 -11.27
CA GLY A 534 4.48 23.55 -12.35
C GLY A 534 4.84 22.07 -12.53
N GLN A 535 5.97 21.60 -12.00
CA GLN A 535 6.38 20.20 -12.09
C GLN A 535 5.66 19.34 -11.05
N ARG A 536 5.58 18.04 -11.34
CA ARG A 536 4.78 17.08 -10.58
C ARG A 536 5.63 15.97 -9.99
N ALA A 537 5.16 15.39 -8.90
CA ALA A 537 5.68 14.12 -8.41
C ALA A 537 4.55 13.22 -7.92
N GLY A 538 4.78 11.92 -8.02
CA GLY A 538 3.90 10.91 -7.47
C GLY A 538 4.68 9.76 -6.87
N LEU A 539 4.55 9.53 -5.56
CA LEU A 539 5.31 8.52 -4.84
C LEU A 539 4.40 7.62 -4.02
N VAL A 540 4.85 6.38 -3.84
CA VAL A 540 4.32 5.45 -2.84
C VAL A 540 5.06 5.63 -1.52
N GLY A 541 4.37 5.50 -0.40
CA GLY A 541 5.00 5.39 0.92
C GLY A 541 4.20 4.47 1.84
N THR A 542 4.78 4.09 2.98
CA THR A 542 3.99 3.41 4.02
C THR A 542 2.82 4.30 4.44
N ASN A 543 1.71 3.73 4.90
CA ASN A 543 0.59 4.51 5.39
C ASN A 543 0.94 5.46 6.56
N THR A 544 2.15 5.34 7.11
CA THR A 544 2.66 6.28 8.10
C THR A 544 3.01 7.65 7.51
N ILE A 545 3.22 7.81 6.18
CA ILE A 545 3.55 9.12 5.58
C ILE A 545 2.46 10.19 5.80
N ARG A 546 1.25 9.77 6.16
CA ARG A 546 0.12 10.65 6.53
C ARG A 546 -0.07 10.80 8.05
N GLN A 547 0.83 10.25 8.86
CA GLN A 547 0.76 10.21 10.32
C GLN A 547 2.04 10.75 10.99
N ASN A 548 1.85 11.57 12.03
CA ASN A 548 2.88 11.95 13.00
C ASN A 548 4.21 12.37 12.35
N TYR A 549 5.34 11.84 12.86
CA TYR A 549 6.70 12.14 12.44
C TYR A 549 6.98 11.98 10.94
N SER A 550 6.39 10.96 10.30
CA SER A 550 6.60 10.73 8.86
C SER A 550 5.84 11.76 8.02
N ARG A 551 4.66 12.19 8.49
CA ARG A 551 3.90 13.30 7.88
C ARG A 551 4.63 14.63 8.05
N GLU A 552 5.08 14.92 9.27
CA GLU A 552 5.84 16.13 9.61
C GLU A 552 7.07 16.30 8.70
N GLY A 553 7.89 15.25 8.57
CA GLY A 553 9.09 15.30 7.73
C GLY A 553 8.82 15.24 6.21
N GLY A 554 7.61 14.89 5.80
CA GLY A 554 7.22 14.62 4.41
C GLY A 554 6.12 15.54 3.92
N LEU A 555 4.87 15.09 4.05
CA LEU A 555 3.69 15.75 3.46
C LEU A 555 3.39 17.13 4.07
N ASP A 556 3.59 17.32 5.38
CA ASP A 556 3.41 18.64 6.02
C ASP A 556 4.38 19.65 5.39
N TYR A 557 5.65 19.26 5.26
CA TYR A 557 6.64 20.09 4.59
C TYR A 557 6.28 20.38 3.12
N ILE A 558 5.85 19.37 2.36
CA ILE A 558 5.46 19.55 0.95
C ILE A 558 4.37 20.62 0.83
N VAL A 559 3.31 20.51 1.62
CA VAL A 559 2.18 21.45 1.58
C VAL A 559 2.62 22.85 2.04
N GLN A 560 3.41 22.95 3.11
CA GLN A 560 3.92 24.22 3.63
C GLN A 560 4.92 24.92 2.69
N ASN A 561 5.56 24.18 1.79
CA ASN A 561 6.59 24.70 0.88
C ASN A 561 6.07 24.78 -0.57
N GLY A 562 4.80 25.11 -0.72
CA GLY A 562 4.17 25.38 -2.01
C GLY A 562 3.83 24.13 -2.82
N GLY A 563 3.64 22.97 -2.19
CA GLY A 563 3.13 21.77 -2.85
C GLY A 563 1.61 21.65 -2.72
N THR A 564 0.91 21.35 -3.81
CA THR A 564 -0.53 21.05 -3.78
C THR A 564 -0.78 19.59 -4.11
N ILE A 565 -1.36 18.84 -3.17
CA ILE A 565 -1.78 17.46 -3.40
C ILE A 565 -2.97 17.45 -4.35
N THR A 566 -2.81 16.74 -5.48
CA THR A 566 -3.83 16.67 -6.54
C THR A 566 -4.60 15.36 -6.52
N HIS A 567 -3.90 14.24 -6.29
CA HIS A 567 -4.50 12.91 -6.27
C HIS A 567 -3.83 12.08 -5.18
N ALA A 568 -4.61 11.39 -4.34
CA ALA A 568 -4.06 10.53 -3.32
C ALA A 568 -4.90 9.28 -3.08
N VAL A 569 -4.22 8.18 -2.75
CA VAL A 569 -4.80 7.05 -2.03
C VAL A 569 -4.42 7.21 -0.57
N SER A 570 -5.43 7.44 0.27
CA SER A 570 -5.28 7.65 1.71
C SER A 570 -4.66 6.44 2.41
N SER A 571 -5.19 5.24 2.15
CA SER A 571 -4.65 3.97 2.66
C SER A 571 -5.20 2.84 1.78
N GLN A 572 -4.35 1.87 1.46
CA GLN A 572 -4.73 0.60 0.84
C GLN A 572 -3.83 -0.54 1.34
N VAL A 573 -4.33 -1.76 1.29
CA VAL A 573 -3.54 -2.98 1.43
C VAL A 573 -2.55 -3.06 0.26
N TRP A 574 -1.30 -3.37 0.57
CA TRP A 574 -0.27 -3.56 -0.47
C TRP A 574 -0.60 -4.78 -1.34
N SER A 575 -0.55 -4.61 -2.66
CA SER A 575 -0.86 -5.70 -3.60
C SER A 575 0.27 -6.72 -3.73
N GLY A 576 1.49 -6.41 -3.29
CA GLY A 576 2.62 -7.33 -3.32
C GLY A 576 2.66 -8.27 -2.11
N ALA A 577 3.73 -9.08 -2.00
CA ALA A 577 3.82 -10.12 -0.97
C ALA A 577 3.95 -9.59 0.48
N ALA A 578 4.26 -8.30 0.66
CA ALA A 578 4.45 -7.70 1.99
C ALA A 578 3.11 -7.37 2.68
N ALA A 579 2.95 -7.79 3.93
CA ALA A 579 1.78 -7.49 4.75
C ALA A 579 1.80 -6.06 5.33
N VAL A 580 1.74 -5.06 4.46
CA VAL A 580 1.81 -3.63 4.78
C VAL A 580 0.64 -2.86 4.16
N HIS A 581 0.30 -1.70 4.72
CA HIS A 581 -0.59 -0.74 4.09
C HIS A 581 0.25 0.41 3.53
N VAL A 582 -0.12 0.87 2.34
CA VAL A 582 0.56 1.98 1.66
C VAL A 582 -0.38 3.15 1.43
N SER A 583 0.22 4.33 1.29
CA SER A 583 -0.42 5.52 0.76
C SER A 583 0.25 5.89 -0.56
N ILE A 584 -0.53 6.41 -1.50
CA ILE A 584 -0.04 6.91 -2.78
C ILE A 584 -0.38 8.39 -2.84
N VAL A 585 0.58 9.24 -3.18
CA VAL A 585 0.38 10.69 -3.19
C VAL A 585 0.97 11.29 -4.46
N ASN A 586 0.17 12.08 -5.16
CA ASN A 586 0.55 12.87 -6.32
C ASN A 586 0.35 14.35 -6.02
N TRP A 587 1.39 15.15 -6.24
CA TRP A 587 1.34 16.58 -6.00
C TRP A 587 2.02 17.35 -7.13
N ILE A 588 1.70 18.63 -7.21
CA ILE A 588 2.36 19.61 -8.07
C ILE A 588 3.04 20.64 -7.17
N LYS A 589 4.20 21.15 -7.58
CA LYS A 589 4.80 22.32 -6.93
C LYS A 589 4.16 23.58 -7.49
N GLY A 590 3.40 24.27 -6.68
CA GLY A 590 2.58 25.43 -7.02
C GLY A 590 1.10 25.18 -6.76
N GLU A 591 0.30 26.18 -7.10
CA GLU A 591 -1.16 26.16 -6.97
C GLU A 591 -1.80 25.18 -7.98
N TRP A 592 -2.89 24.53 -7.54
CA TRP A 592 -3.72 23.70 -8.42
C TRP A 592 -5.20 23.94 -8.18
N THR A 593 -5.87 24.41 -9.23
CA THR A 593 -7.31 24.72 -9.21
C THR A 593 -8.17 23.65 -9.89
N GLY A 594 -7.56 22.56 -10.37
CA GLY A 594 -8.33 21.45 -10.95
C GLY A 594 -8.99 20.59 -9.86
N GLN A 595 -9.87 19.68 -10.27
CA GLN A 595 -10.45 18.69 -9.36
C GLN A 595 -9.34 17.89 -8.67
N LYS A 596 -9.50 17.68 -7.36
CA LYS A 596 -8.65 16.79 -6.57
C LYS A 596 -9.37 15.46 -6.37
N THR A 597 -8.62 14.37 -6.22
CA THR A 597 -9.21 13.04 -6.02
C THR A 597 -8.57 12.36 -4.81
N LEU A 598 -9.39 11.93 -3.86
CA LEU A 598 -8.98 11.17 -2.69
C LEU A 598 -9.66 9.80 -2.69
N ILE A 599 -8.87 8.74 -2.68
CA ILE A 599 -9.34 7.36 -2.70
C ILE A 599 -8.98 6.68 -1.38
N THR A 600 -9.88 5.92 -0.78
CA THR A 600 -9.64 5.16 0.46
C THR A 600 -10.16 3.74 0.33
N GLN A 601 -9.33 2.74 0.62
CA GLN A 601 -9.80 1.37 0.77
C GLN A 601 -10.44 1.19 2.16
N LEU A 602 -11.68 0.71 2.19
CA LEU A 602 -12.47 0.51 3.40
C LEU A 602 -12.26 -0.92 3.94
N GLY A 603 -11.16 -1.11 4.66
CA GLY A 603 -10.85 -2.36 5.36
C GLY A 603 -9.40 -2.82 5.19
N ASP A 604 -9.14 -4.06 5.60
CA ASP A 604 -7.79 -4.66 5.68
C ASP A 604 -7.62 -5.87 4.74
N ARG A 605 -8.47 -6.00 3.72
CA ARG A 605 -8.39 -7.06 2.71
C ARG A 605 -8.21 -6.47 1.32
N LEU A 606 -7.59 -7.23 0.42
CA LEU A 606 -7.41 -6.81 -0.98
C LEU A 606 -8.74 -6.55 -1.71
N ASP A 607 -9.79 -7.27 -1.36
CA ASP A 607 -11.14 -7.15 -1.91
C ASP A 607 -12.07 -6.22 -1.09
N SER A 608 -11.50 -5.47 -0.13
CA SER A 608 -12.27 -4.46 0.60
C SER A 608 -12.81 -3.37 -0.34
N PRO A 609 -14.03 -2.85 -0.08
CA PRO A 609 -14.64 -1.83 -0.92
C PRO A 609 -13.82 -0.54 -0.91
N TRP A 610 -14.00 0.27 -1.95
CA TRP A 610 -13.29 1.54 -2.13
C TRP A 610 -14.25 2.71 -1.95
N ARG A 611 -13.73 3.84 -1.47
CA ARG A 611 -14.42 5.13 -1.43
C ARG A 611 -13.61 6.15 -2.20
N THR A 612 -14.24 6.83 -3.15
CA THR A 612 -13.64 7.91 -3.93
C THR A 612 -14.34 9.23 -3.62
N GLU A 613 -13.56 10.25 -3.32
CA GLU A 613 -14.00 11.60 -2.96
C GLU A 613 -13.32 12.64 -3.85
N HIS A 614 -14.00 13.76 -4.08
CA HIS A 614 -13.47 14.89 -4.88
C HIS A 614 -13.44 16.19 -4.07
N PRO A 615 -12.59 16.28 -3.04
CA PRO A 615 -12.62 17.40 -2.11
C PRO A 615 -12.02 18.68 -2.74
N ALA A 616 -12.39 19.84 -2.20
CA ALA A 616 -11.78 21.11 -2.57
C ALA A 616 -10.28 21.16 -2.23
N GLN A 617 -9.88 20.48 -1.14
CA GLN A 617 -8.50 20.37 -0.68
C GLN A 617 -8.21 18.95 -0.19
N ILE A 618 -6.97 18.49 -0.39
CA ILE A 618 -6.45 17.28 0.25
C ILE A 618 -5.32 17.74 1.17
N HIS A 619 -5.49 17.50 2.47
CA HIS A 619 -4.50 17.88 3.47
C HIS A 619 -3.36 16.86 3.57
N ALA A 620 -2.28 17.22 4.28
CA ALA A 620 -1.11 16.36 4.45
C ALA A 620 -1.42 15.03 5.18
N ALA A 621 -2.52 14.95 5.93
CA ALA A 621 -3.05 13.71 6.48
C ALA A 621 -3.76 12.80 5.44
N LEU A 622 -3.71 13.15 4.14
CA LEU A 622 -4.43 12.51 3.04
C LEU A 622 -5.92 12.32 3.37
N SER A 623 -6.55 13.43 3.75
CA SER A 623 -7.91 13.53 4.23
C SER A 623 -8.58 14.75 3.59
N SER A 624 -9.88 14.61 3.33
CA SER A 624 -10.81 15.67 2.92
C SER A 624 -11.38 16.46 4.10
N GLU A 625 -11.35 15.85 5.30
CA GLU A 625 -11.84 16.46 6.54
C GLU A 625 -10.88 17.54 7.11
N PHE A 626 -11.38 18.33 8.04
CA PHE A 626 -10.67 19.46 8.64
C PHE A 626 -9.29 19.08 9.17
N ASP A 627 -8.30 19.90 8.84
CA ASP A 627 -6.90 19.68 9.19
C ASP A 627 -6.60 20.09 10.63
N VAL A 628 -6.40 19.10 11.50
CA VAL A 628 -6.02 19.29 12.90
C VAL A 628 -4.54 19.02 13.17
N THR A 629 -3.73 18.85 12.12
CA THR A 629 -2.31 18.45 12.25
C THR A 629 -1.45 19.49 12.97
N GLN A 630 -1.87 20.76 12.94
CA GLN A 630 -1.22 21.89 13.62
C GLN A 630 -1.65 22.05 15.09
N ALA A 631 -2.36 21.07 15.66
CA ALA A 631 -2.81 21.15 17.06
C ALA A 631 -1.61 21.19 18.01
N VAL A 632 -1.70 22.04 19.02
CA VAL A 632 -0.62 22.28 19.98
C VAL A 632 -0.78 21.37 21.19
N VAL A 633 0.34 20.92 21.76
CA VAL A 633 0.34 20.21 23.04
C VAL A 633 -0.09 21.16 24.16
N ILE A 634 -1.20 20.81 24.82
CA ILE A 634 -1.73 21.49 26.00
C ILE A 634 -0.94 20.97 27.21
N GLN A 635 -0.19 21.85 27.88
CA GLN A 635 0.70 21.48 28.98
C GLN A 635 -0.07 20.95 30.19
N ALA A 636 -1.27 21.45 30.46
CA ALA A 636 -2.17 20.97 31.49
C ALA A 636 -2.49 19.48 31.28
N ASN A 637 -2.71 19.06 30.03
CA ASN A 637 -2.91 17.65 29.70
C ASN A 637 -1.61 16.86 29.84
N ALA A 638 -0.53 17.30 29.18
CA ALA A 638 0.74 16.56 29.13
C ALA A 638 1.37 16.38 30.53
N ARG A 639 1.16 17.34 31.44
CA ARG A 639 1.67 17.31 32.82
C ARG A 639 0.67 16.78 33.84
N SER A 640 -0.59 16.54 33.44
CA SER A 640 -1.65 16.03 34.33
C SER A 640 -1.31 14.68 34.97
N GLN A 641 -0.39 13.92 34.36
CA GLN A 641 -0.11 12.55 34.76
C GLN A 641 -1.37 11.68 34.74
N ALA A 642 -2.30 11.98 33.83
CA ALA A 642 -3.58 11.29 33.69
C ALA A 642 -3.59 10.21 32.60
N CYS A 643 -2.61 10.14 31.71
CA CYS A 643 -2.62 9.21 30.56
C CYS A 643 -1.26 8.48 30.40
N TYR A 644 -1.30 7.15 30.36
CA TYR A 644 -0.13 6.28 30.33
C TYR A 644 -0.30 5.11 29.37
N GLN A 645 0.82 4.58 28.87
CA GLN A 645 0.85 3.23 28.33
C GLN A 645 1.03 2.23 29.49
N GLY A 646 0.34 1.09 29.46
CA GLY A 646 0.51 0.02 30.45
C GLY A 646 1.92 -0.62 30.47
N GLN A 647 2.09 -1.62 31.35
CA GLN A 647 3.38 -2.25 31.66
C GLN A 647 3.85 -3.20 30.54
N THR A 648 5.14 -3.13 30.18
CA THR A 648 5.77 -4.09 29.26
C THR A 648 6.58 -5.10 30.05
N HIS A 649 6.01 -6.27 30.32
CA HIS A 649 6.64 -7.32 31.12
C HIS A 649 7.90 -7.89 30.46
N GLY A 650 7.89 -8.06 29.13
CA GLY A 650 9.07 -8.36 28.32
C GLY A 650 9.42 -9.84 28.15
N HIS A 651 8.88 -10.74 28.98
CA HIS A 651 9.02 -12.19 28.82
C HIS A 651 7.85 -12.96 29.46
N GLU A 652 7.31 -13.98 28.79
CA GLU A 652 6.15 -14.74 29.28
C GLU A 652 6.41 -15.50 30.59
N GLY A 653 7.67 -15.72 30.96
CA GLY A 653 8.05 -16.37 32.21
C GLY A 653 7.58 -15.65 33.50
N PHE A 654 7.11 -14.40 33.39
CA PHE A 654 6.47 -13.69 34.51
C PHE A 654 5.02 -14.15 34.78
N PHE A 655 4.38 -14.87 33.85
CA PHE A 655 3.09 -15.48 34.10
C PHE A 655 3.22 -16.69 35.02
N ILE A 656 2.21 -16.89 35.86
CA ILE A 656 2.14 -18.01 36.81
C ILE A 656 0.69 -18.47 36.97
N ASP A 657 0.49 -19.77 37.13
CA ASP A 657 -0.81 -20.31 37.53
C ASP A 657 -0.93 -20.20 39.06
N ARG A 658 -1.88 -19.38 39.51
CA ARG A 658 -2.14 -19.14 40.93
C ARG A 658 -2.56 -20.40 41.69
N GLN A 659 -3.21 -21.36 41.03
CA GLN A 659 -3.68 -22.59 41.68
C GLN A 659 -2.57 -23.64 41.84
N GLN A 660 -1.60 -23.65 40.93
CA GLN A 660 -0.51 -24.64 40.93
C GLN A 660 0.73 -24.19 41.72
N ALA A 661 0.82 -22.90 42.06
CA ALA A 661 1.97 -22.33 42.72
C ALA A 661 1.94 -22.56 44.24
N LYS A 662 2.89 -23.37 44.77
CA LYS A 662 3.13 -23.51 46.22
C LYS A 662 3.81 -22.25 46.78
N LEU A 663 3.03 -21.19 46.99
CA LEU A 663 3.51 -19.88 47.45
C LEU A 663 2.95 -19.52 48.83
N SER A 664 3.72 -18.75 49.60
CA SER A 664 3.25 -18.19 50.86
C SER A 664 2.21 -17.07 50.64
N ALA A 665 1.40 -16.78 51.67
CA ALA A 665 0.44 -15.67 51.62
C ALA A 665 1.11 -14.32 51.28
N LYS A 666 2.33 -14.10 51.78
CA LYS A 666 3.15 -12.91 51.48
C LYS A 666 3.52 -12.82 49.99
N GLU A 667 3.77 -13.95 49.33
CA GLU A 667 4.12 -14.01 47.91
C GLU A 667 2.89 -13.86 47.01
N LEU A 668 1.76 -14.43 47.42
CA LEU A 668 0.48 -14.28 46.70
C LEU A 668 0.06 -12.80 46.55
N ALA A 669 0.47 -11.93 47.48
CA ALA A 669 0.22 -10.48 47.40
C ALA A 669 0.90 -9.77 46.21
N TYR A 670 1.90 -10.39 45.58
CA TYR A 670 2.61 -9.87 44.40
C TYR A 670 2.21 -10.55 43.09
N ILE A 671 1.14 -11.35 43.15
CA ILE A 671 0.51 -11.94 41.98
C ILE A 671 -0.75 -11.13 41.67
N TYR A 672 -0.78 -10.56 40.48
CA TYR A 672 -1.87 -9.70 40.05
C TYR A 672 -2.59 -10.30 38.84
N PRO A 673 -3.92 -10.11 38.71
CA PRO A 673 -4.59 -10.33 37.45
C PRO A 673 -3.98 -9.44 36.36
N TYR A 674 -3.74 -10.02 35.20
CA TYR A 674 -3.18 -9.34 34.03
C TYR A 674 -4.25 -9.15 32.96
N LEU A 675 -4.37 -7.93 32.45
CA LEU A 675 -5.33 -7.61 31.40
C LEU A 675 -4.65 -7.02 30.17
N ASN A 676 -4.93 -7.59 29.00
CA ASN A 676 -4.54 -7.02 27.71
C ASN A 676 -5.74 -6.56 26.87
N GLY A 677 -5.48 -5.93 25.71
CA GLY A 677 -6.52 -5.39 24.84
C GLY A 677 -7.47 -6.44 24.25
N ASN A 678 -6.96 -7.63 23.91
CA ASN A 678 -7.82 -8.74 23.49
C ASN A 678 -8.66 -9.25 24.64
N ASP A 679 -8.08 -9.31 25.85
CA ASP A 679 -8.81 -9.78 27.01
C ASP A 679 -9.98 -8.84 27.32
N LEU A 680 -9.69 -7.53 27.35
CA LEU A 680 -10.67 -6.46 27.60
C LEU A 680 -11.83 -6.49 26.60
N LEU A 681 -11.53 -6.64 25.31
CA LEU A 681 -12.55 -6.55 24.26
C LEU A 681 -13.27 -7.88 23.99
N GLY A 682 -12.61 -9.01 24.24
CA GLY A 682 -13.02 -10.32 23.75
C GLY A 682 -13.53 -11.30 24.82
N TYR A 683 -13.16 -11.16 26.09
CA TYR A 683 -13.66 -12.07 27.13
C TYR A 683 -15.00 -11.60 27.71
N ARG A 684 -15.86 -12.58 27.96
CA ARG A 684 -17.13 -12.42 28.68
C ARG A 684 -16.94 -12.62 30.18
N ASP A 685 -16.04 -13.55 30.54
CA ASP A 685 -15.74 -13.90 31.92
C ASP A 685 -14.28 -13.54 32.26
N LEU A 686 -14.13 -12.42 32.95
CA LEU A 686 -12.85 -11.87 33.40
C LEU A 686 -12.36 -12.55 34.71
N LEU A 687 -13.05 -13.60 35.17
CA LEU A 687 -12.58 -14.45 36.28
C LEU A 687 -11.42 -15.36 35.89
N SER A 688 -11.21 -15.58 34.60
CA SER A 688 -10.16 -16.43 34.03
C SER A 688 -8.88 -15.69 33.63
N LEU A 689 -8.72 -14.42 34.06
CA LEU A 689 -7.54 -13.64 33.72
C LEU A 689 -6.24 -14.34 34.16
N ARG A 690 -5.25 -14.30 33.28
CA ARG A 690 -3.91 -14.79 33.59
C ARG A 690 -3.35 -14.01 34.78
N SER A 691 -2.59 -14.71 35.62
CA SER A 691 -1.92 -14.11 36.76
C SER A 691 -0.46 -13.81 36.41
N ILE A 692 0.03 -12.64 36.82
CA ILE A 692 1.39 -12.17 36.55
C ILE A 692 2.10 -11.79 37.85
N ILE A 693 3.41 -12.07 37.91
CA ILE A 693 4.28 -11.72 39.04
C ILE A 693 4.83 -10.31 38.85
N ASP A 694 4.50 -9.37 39.75
CA ASP A 694 5.04 -8.02 39.74
C ASP A 694 5.92 -7.75 40.97
N LEU A 695 7.24 -7.86 40.77
CA LEU A 695 8.28 -7.54 41.77
C LEU A 695 9.03 -6.24 41.45
N ASN A 696 8.45 -5.33 40.66
CA ASN A 696 9.14 -4.11 40.23
C ASN A 696 9.51 -3.16 41.38
N HIS A 697 8.78 -3.23 42.49
CA HIS A 697 9.07 -2.49 43.71
C HIS A 697 10.43 -2.90 44.35
N CYS A 698 10.92 -4.12 44.09
CA CYS A 698 12.20 -4.60 44.58
C CYS A 698 13.37 -3.91 43.83
N GLN A 699 14.16 -3.11 44.55
CA GLN A 699 15.30 -2.37 44.01
C GLN A 699 16.59 -3.21 43.95
N SER A 700 16.65 -4.31 44.70
CA SER A 700 17.80 -5.21 44.73
C SER A 700 17.37 -6.68 44.74
N LEU A 701 18.28 -7.56 44.31
CA LEU A 701 18.05 -9.01 44.37
C LEU A 701 17.88 -9.49 45.82
N ASP A 702 18.48 -8.82 46.80
CA ASP A 702 18.32 -9.15 48.22
C ASP A 702 16.89 -8.93 48.71
N GLN A 703 16.19 -7.90 48.22
CA GLN A 703 14.76 -7.73 48.49
C GLN A 703 13.95 -8.87 47.86
N VAL A 704 14.30 -9.29 46.64
CA VAL A 704 13.64 -10.42 45.96
C VAL A 704 13.83 -11.74 46.70
N LYS A 705 14.97 -11.95 47.39
CA LYS A 705 15.21 -13.15 48.23
C LYS A 705 14.18 -13.33 49.35
N SER A 706 13.46 -12.27 49.73
CA SER A 706 12.34 -12.35 50.67
C SER A 706 11.10 -13.08 50.12
N TYR A 707 11.11 -13.45 48.85
CA TYR A 707 10.04 -14.14 48.11
C TYR A 707 10.61 -15.38 47.39
N PRO A 708 11.01 -16.43 48.13
CA PRO A 708 11.82 -17.53 47.61
C PRO A 708 11.13 -18.37 46.51
N GLY A 709 9.81 -18.58 46.61
CA GLY A 709 9.02 -19.29 45.63
C GLY A 709 8.89 -18.49 44.32
N LEU A 710 8.60 -17.19 44.42
CA LEU A 710 8.57 -16.31 43.24
C LEU A 710 9.95 -16.21 42.59
N LEU A 711 11.01 -15.97 43.37
CA LEU A 711 12.39 -15.91 42.88
C LEU A 711 12.78 -17.20 42.15
N LYS A 712 12.44 -18.37 42.69
CA LYS A 712 12.70 -19.66 42.05
C LYS A 712 12.05 -19.73 40.68
N HIS A 713 10.76 -19.37 40.58
CA HIS A 713 10.02 -19.36 39.32
C HIS A 713 10.68 -18.46 38.29
N ILE A 714 10.82 -17.16 38.58
CA ILE A 714 11.36 -16.20 37.61
C ILE A 714 12.84 -16.48 37.27
N LYS A 715 13.63 -17.05 38.18
CA LYS A 715 15.01 -17.44 37.89
C LYS A 715 15.08 -18.60 36.90
N GLN A 716 14.11 -19.50 36.92
CA GLN A 716 14.02 -20.62 35.98
C GLN A 716 13.46 -20.18 34.63
N THR A 717 12.47 -19.28 34.62
CA THR A 717 11.72 -18.94 33.41
C THR A 717 12.16 -17.65 32.73
N VAL A 718 12.60 -16.63 33.47
CA VAL A 718 12.93 -15.28 32.94
C VAL A 718 14.43 -15.10 32.77
N TYR A 719 15.24 -15.44 33.78
CA TYR A 719 16.68 -15.16 33.78
C TYR A 719 17.43 -15.72 32.53
N PRO A 720 17.22 -16.98 32.09
CA PRO A 720 17.92 -17.51 30.92
C PRO A 720 17.64 -16.70 29.65
N ALA A 721 16.39 -16.29 29.42
CA ALA A 721 15.99 -15.51 28.26
C ALA A 721 16.59 -14.10 28.27
N ILE A 722 16.57 -13.41 29.42
CA ILE A 722 17.17 -12.08 29.54
C ILE A 722 18.70 -12.14 29.37
N LYS A 723 19.34 -13.20 29.88
CA LYS A 723 20.77 -13.45 29.69
C LYS A 723 21.11 -13.62 28.21
N GLN A 724 20.36 -14.46 27.48
CA GLN A 724 20.57 -14.66 26.04
C GLN A 724 20.43 -13.35 25.26
N LEU A 725 19.40 -12.54 25.55
CA LEU A 725 19.20 -11.25 24.89
C LEU A 725 20.36 -10.26 25.14
N ALA A 726 20.97 -10.31 26.32
CA ALA A 726 22.15 -9.52 26.62
C ALA A 726 23.38 -10.06 25.85
N GLU A 727 23.62 -11.37 25.84
CA GLU A 727 24.71 -11.99 25.08
C GLU A 727 24.62 -11.66 23.59
N ASP A 728 23.43 -11.69 23.00
CA ASP A 728 23.17 -11.32 21.61
C ASP A 728 23.48 -9.82 21.34
N GLU A 729 23.08 -8.94 22.26
CA GLU A 729 23.39 -7.50 22.17
C GLU A 729 24.89 -7.25 22.26
N PHE A 730 25.60 -7.95 23.16
CA PHE A 730 27.04 -7.86 23.29
C PHE A 730 27.76 -8.40 22.05
N ALA A 731 27.32 -9.53 21.52
CA ALA A 731 27.89 -10.12 20.31
C ALA A 731 27.82 -9.14 19.12
N LYS A 732 26.71 -8.42 18.99
CA LYS A 732 26.46 -7.42 17.92
C LYS A 732 27.17 -6.10 18.13
N THR A 733 27.15 -5.56 19.35
CA THR A 733 27.62 -4.19 19.63
C THR A 733 29.04 -4.13 20.19
N LYS A 734 29.52 -5.24 20.74
CA LYS A 734 30.75 -5.33 21.55
C LYS A 734 30.78 -4.36 22.75
N LYS A 735 29.60 -3.91 23.22
CA LYS A 735 29.46 -2.99 24.36
C LYS A 735 28.85 -3.69 25.57
N ALA A 736 29.50 -3.56 26.72
CA ALA A 736 29.01 -4.07 28.00
C ALA A 736 27.99 -3.15 28.70
N THR A 737 27.56 -2.06 28.05
CA THR A 737 26.73 -1.00 28.64
C THR A 737 25.41 -0.76 27.91
N GLY A 738 24.93 -1.75 27.15
CA GLY A 738 23.69 -1.63 26.38
C GLY A 738 22.39 -1.74 27.22
N PRO A 739 21.23 -1.43 26.63
CA PRO A 739 19.93 -1.60 27.27
C PRO A 739 19.65 -3.03 27.78
N ARG A 740 20.05 -4.07 27.03
CA ARG A 740 19.87 -5.47 27.48
C ARG A 740 20.88 -5.84 28.56
N GLN A 741 22.11 -5.34 28.49
CA GLN A 741 23.09 -5.47 29.59
C GLN A 741 22.55 -4.88 30.89
N SER A 742 21.97 -3.67 30.81
CA SER A 742 21.37 -2.99 31.96
C SER A 742 20.15 -3.74 32.49
N HIS A 743 19.36 -4.39 31.62
CA HIS A 743 18.22 -5.20 32.05
C HIS A 743 18.66 -6.49 32.74
N LEU A 744 19.74 -7.13 32.29
CA LEU A 744 20.30 -8.32 32.94
C LEU A 744 20.66 -8.07 34.42
N GLN A 745 21.15 -6.88 34.76
CA GLN A 745 21.44 -6.51 36.15
C GLN A 745 20.20 -6.43 37.05
N LYS A 746 19.02 -6.26 36.45
CA LYS A 746 17.70 -6.16 37.12
C LYS A 746 16.67 -7.08 36.47
N TRP A 747 17.09 -8.29 36.11
CA TRP A 747 16.32 -9.23 35.29
C TRP A 747 14.96 -9.63 35.90
N TRP A 748 14.78 -9.45 37.21
CA TRP A 748 13.52 -9.67 37.92
C TRP A 748 12.50 -8.55 37.71
N LYS A 749 12.90 -7.41 37.14
CA LYS A 749 12.02 -6.29 36.78
C LYS A 749 11.53 -6.45 35.34
N TYR A 750 10.35 -5.91 35.07
CA TYR A 750 9.81 -5.79 33.73
C TYR A 750 10.70 -4.93 32.82
N TRP A 751 10.58 -5.13 31.51
CA TRP A 751 11.27 -4.28 30.52
C TRP A 751 10.86 -2.81 30.66
N ARG A 752 9.57 -2.54 30.89
CA ARG A 752 9.03 -1.22 31.26
C ARG A 752 8.04 -1.41 32.41
N SER A 753 8.50 -1.14 33.64
CA SER A 753 7.72 -1.31 34.87
C SER A 753 6.59 -0.30 35.04
N ARG A 754 6.75 0.92 34.51
CA ARG A 754 5.77 2.02 34.64
C ARG A 754 5.41 2.30 36.11
N ASP A 755 6.42 2.36 36.96
CA ASP A 755 6.25 2.54 38.41
C ASP A 755 5.46 3.83 38.72
N GLU A 756 5.63 4.88 37.91
CA GLU A 756 4.89 6.13 37.98
C GLU A 756 3.37 5.94 37.80
N MET A 757 2.98 5.12 36.84
CA MET A 757 1.58 4.81 36.55
C MET A 757 0.98 3.94 37.66
N ILE A 758 1.71 2.90 38.08
CA ILE A 758 1.27 1.99 39.15
C ILE A 758 1.02 2.75 40.45
N HIS A 759 1.93 3.65 40.82
CA HIS A 759 1.76 4.50 42.00
C HIS A 759 0.48 5.34 41.91
N LYS A 760 0.23 5.98 40.76
CA LYS A 760 -0.95 6.82 40.54
C LYS A 760 -2.26 6.02 40.62
N ILE A 761 -2.34 4.88 39.94
CA ILE A 761 -3.59 4.08 39.92
C ILE A 761 -3.83 3.33 41.23
N SER A 762 -2.79 3.06 42.02
CA SER A 762 -2.93 2.38 43.32
C SER A 762 -3.55 3.27 44.40
N ALA A 763 -3.56 4.59 44.18
CA ALA A 763 -4.30 5.55 45.02
C ALA A 763 -5.80 5.62 44.66
N LEU A 764 -6.24 4.93 43.60
CA LEU A 764 -7.61 4.90 43.12
C LEU A 764 -8.23 3.52 43.38
N ASN A 765 -9.56 3.47 43.51
CA ASN A 765 -10.28 2.19 43.56
C ASN A 765 -10.46 1.58 42.15
N ARG A 766 -10.57 2.44 41.14
CA ARG A 766 -10.75 2.09 39.74
C ARG A 766 -10.08 3.14 38.85
N TYR A 767 -9.81 2.77 37.60
CA TYR A 767 -9.27 3.68 36.60
C TYR A 767 -9.74 3.29 35.20
N ILE A 768 -9.68 4.22 34.25
CA ILE A 768 -10.16 4.00 32.88
C ILE A 768 -9.06 3.35 32.04
N VAL A 769 -9.42 2.40 31.19
CA VAL A 769 -8.55 1.85 30.15
C VAL A 769 -9.27 1.78 28.80
N ALA A 770 -8.47 1.71 27.74
CA ALA A 770 -8.93 1.32 26.41
C ALA A 770 -7.87 0.44 25.73
N SER A 771 -8.29 -0.43 24.80
CA SER A 771 -7.32 -1.14 23.94
C SER A 771 -6.52 -0.12 23.14
N ARG A 772 -5.19 -0.27 23.15
CA ARG A 772 -4.30 0.66 22.47
C ARG A 772 -4.38 0.52 20.95
N VAL A 773 -4.63 -0.68 20.43
CA VAL A 773 -4.88 -0.94 19.01
C VAL A 773 -6.32 -1.43 18.87
N THR A 774 -7.15 -0.72 18.12
CA THR A 774 -8.58 -0.99 18.02
C THR A 774 -9.21 -0.28 16.82
N LYS A 775 -10.32 -0.82 16.30
CA LYS A 775 -11.17 -0.14 15.31
C LYS A 775 -11.96 1.02 15.89
N ARG A 776 -12.31 0.92 17.18
CA ARG A 776 -13.02 1.95 17.93
C ARG A 776 -12.52 1.93 19.38
N PRO A 777 -12.14 3.08 19.98
CA PRO A 777 -11.79 3.15 21.38
C PRO A 777 -13.04 2.90 22.21
N ILE A 778 -13.00 1.83 22.99
CA ILE A 778 -14.03 1.47 23.96
C ILE A 778 -13.38 1.65 25.33
N PHE A 779 -13.84 2.65 26.07
CA PHE A 779 -13.33 2.96 27.39
C PHE A 779 -14.08 2.14 28.45
N THR A 780 -13.37 1.67 29.46
CA THR A 780 -13.94 0.86 30.55
C THR A 780 -13.20 1.12 31.85
N PHE A 781 -13.91 1.10 32.98
CA PHE A 781 -13.30 1.13 34.30
C PHE A 781 -12.79 -0.25 34.70
N ILE A 782 -11.57 -0.33 35.21
CA ILE A 782 -11.00 -1.55 35.81
C ILE A 782 -10.44 -1.25 37.20
N SER A 783 -10.44 -2.27 38.07
CA SER A 783 -9.93 -2.19 39.45
C SER A 783 -8.41 -1.92 39.48
N SER A 784 -7.95 -1.13 40.47
CA SER A 784 -6.51 -0.90 40.75
C SER A 784 -5.71 -2.15 41.11
N THR A 785 -6.42 -3.24 41.44
CA THR A 785 -5.83 -4.57 41.66
C THR A 785 -5.39 -5.27 40.38
N ILE A 786 -5.84 -4.82 39.21
CA ILE A 786 -5.50 -5.40 37.90
C ILE A 786 -4.28 -4.68 37.32
N ARG A 787 -3.32 -5.43 36.77
CA ARG A 787 -2.14 -4.89 36.09
C ARG A 787 -2.39 -4.77 34.58
N PRO A 788 -2.34 -3.55 34.02
CA PRO A 788 -2.63 -3.34 32.60
C PRO A 788 -1.37 -3.59 31.76
N SER A 789 -1.52 -4.38 30.70
CA SER A 789 -0.46 -4.59 29.71
C SER A 789 -0.17 -3.35 28.88
N ASP A 790 0.96 -3.34 28.19
CA ASP A 790 1.36 -2.29 27.24
C ASP A 790 0.49 -2.22 25.97
N ALA A 791 -0.41 -3.20 25.78
CA ALA A 791 -1.48 -3.21 24.79
C ALA A 791 -2.72 -2.41 25.25
N LEU A 792 -2.74 -1.87 26.47
CA LEU A 792 -3.76 -0.95 26.97
C LEU A 792 -3.20 0.48 27.07
N GLN A 793 -4.07 1.44 26.73
CA GLN A 793 -3.91 2.84 27.14
C GLN A 793 -4.63 3.00 28.48
N VAL A 794 -3.95 3.56 29.46
CA VAL A 794 -4.38 3.74 30.85
C VAL A 794 -4.65 5.21 31.11
N PHE A 795 -5.81 5.52 31.66
CA PHE A 795 -6.16 6.86 32.09
C PHE A 795 -6.39 6.83 33.60
N ALA A 796 -5.53 7.50 34.36
CA ALA A 796 -5.55 7.55 35.82
C ALA A 796 -6.62 8.54 36.33
N LEU A 797 -7.86 8.30 35.90
CA LEU A 797 -9.08 9.05 36.20
C LEU A 797 -10.13 8.05 36.67
N ASP A 798 -10.87 8.37 37.73
CA ASP A 798 -11.86 7.51 38.38
C ASP A 798 -13.31 8.05 38.29
N ASP A 799 -13.47 9.27 37.78
CA ASP A 799 -14.75 9.98 37.69
C ASP A 799 -15.52 9.71 36.38
N ASP A 800 -16.84 9.75 36.50
CA ASP A 800 -17.79 9.46 35.44
C ASP A 800 -17.86 10.57 34.38
N TYR A 801 -17.53 11.81 34.75
CA TYR A 801 -17.45 12.94 33.83
C TYR A 801 -16.34 12.74 32.79
N SER A 802 -15.13 12.44 33.26
CA SER A 802 -13.98 12.18 32.40
C SER A 802 -14.18 10.97 31.51
N PHE A 803 -14.82 9.92 32.03
CA PHE A 803 -15.26 8.79 31.21
C PHE A 803 -16.17 9.25 30.07
N GLY A 804 -17.18 10.07 30.39
CA GLY A 804 -18.14 10.58 29.41
C GLY A 804 -17.47 11.40 28.31
N VAL A 805 -16.57 12.33 28.68
CA VAL A 805 -15.81 13.14 27.73
C VAL A 805 -14.97 12.26 26.80
N LEU A 806 -14.23 11.28 27.34
CA LEU A 806 -13.39 10.38 26.54
C LEU A 806 -14.23 9.46 25.62
N GLN A 807 -15.40 9.03 26.07
CA GLN A 807 -16.26 8.11 25.31
C GLN A 807 -17.11 8.80 24.22
N SER A 808 -17.15 10.14 24.23
CA SER A 808 -17.95 10.96 23.32
C SER A 808 -17.52 10.90 21.85
N SER A 809 -18.43 11.27 20.95
CA SER A 809 -18.15 11.43 19.53
C SER A 809 -17.13 12.54 19.23
N LEU A 810 -17.04 13.59 20.06
CA LEU A 810 -16.01 14.63 19.92
C LEU A 810 -14.61 14.08 20.16
N HIS A 811 -14.43 13.27 21.22
CA HIS A 811 -13.14 12.60 21.45
C HIS A 811 -12.83 11.58 20.36
N TRP A 812 -13.83 10.81 19.92
CA TRP A 812 -13.68 9.87 18.80
C TRP A 812 -13.20 10.55 17.51
N GLN A 813 -13.79 11.69 17.15
CA GLN A 813 -13.38 12.44 15.97
C GLN A 813 -11.95 12.96 16.11
N TRP A 814 -11.58 13.51 17.26
CA TRP A 814 -10.19 13.92 17.52
C TRP A 814 -9.21 12.75 17.46
N PHE A 815 -9.56 11.62 18.10
CA PHE A 815 -8.77 10.40 18.12
C PHE A 815 -8.50 9.87 16.72
N THR A 816 -9.54 9.70 15.89
CA THR A 816 -9.38 9.13 14.54
C THR A 816 -8.50 10.00 13.64
N ARG A 817 -8.44 11.31 13.89
CA ARG A 817 -7.58 12.25 13.14
C ARG A 817 -6.14 12.31 13.64
N GLN A 818 -5.94 12.22 14.95
CA GLN A 818 -4.63 12.46 15.56
C GLN A 818 -3.87 11.17 15.91
N CYS A 819 -4.52 10.01 15.90
CA CYS A 819 -3.86 8.74 16.24
C CYS A 819 -2.95 8.23 15.11
N SER A 820 -2.08 7.27 15.44
CA SER A 820 -1.40 6.45 14.42
C SER A 820 -2.26 5.25 14.05
N THR A 821 -1.86 4.47 13.05
CA THR A 821 -2.45 3.15 12.80
C THR A 821 -1.39 2.04 12.88
N LEU A 822 -1.85 0.81 13.06
CA LEU A 822 -1.06 -0.40 12.86
C LEU A 822 -1.79 -1.24 11.81
N LYS A 823 -1.27 -1.25 10.58
CA LYS A 823 -2.05 -1.65 9.38
C LYS A 823 -3.25 -0.68 9.24
N GLY A 824 -4.49 -1.14 9.14
CA GLY A 824 -5.67 -0.27 9.16
C GLY A 824 -6.25 0.03 10.54
N ASP A 825 -5.90 -0.72 11.60
CA ASP A 825 -6.45 -0.47 12.93
C ASP A 825 -5.86 0.79 13.57
N PHE A 826 -6.69 1.59 14.24
CA PHE A 826 -6.24 2.79 14.97
C PHE A 826 -5.40 2.40 16.18
N ARG A 827 -4.38 3.22 16.46
CA ARG A 827 -3.49 3.09 17.60
C ARG A 827 -3.46 4.36 18.43
N TYR A 828 -3.96 4.27 19.65
CA TYR A 828 -3.95 5.38 20.60
C TYR A 828 -2.51 5.87 20.85
N THR A 829 -2.30 7.15 20.56
CA THR A 829 -1.00 7.81 20.63
C THR A 829 -1.16 9.02 21.56
N SER A 830 -0.76 8.85 22.82
CA SER A 830 -1.10 9.80 23.89
C SER A 830 -0.67 11.24 23.58
N ASN A 831 0.53 11.42 23.03
CA ASN A 831 1.10 12.74 22.76
C ASN A 831 0.43 13.52 21.62
N THR A 832 -0.22 12.84 20.68
CA THR A 832 -0.93 13.50 19.58
C THR A 832 -2.43 13.52 19.81
N VAL A 833 -2.99 12.56 20.56
CA VAL A 833 -4.41 12.50 20.89
C VAL A 833 -4.69 13.21 22.21
N PHE A 834 -4.23 12.65 23.33
CA PHE A 834 -4.61 13.11 24.67
C PHE A 834 -3.96 14.45 25.03
N ASP A 835 -2.66 14.59 24.75
CA ASP A 835 -1.91 15.79 25.12
C ASP A 835 -2.33 17.03 24.31
N THR A 836 -3.01 16.85 23.17
CA THR A 836 -3.55 17.95 22.35
C THR A 836 -5.06 18.11 22.47
N PHE A 837 -5.78 17.16 23.07
CA PHE A 837 -7.24 17.20 23.13
C PHE A 837 -7.73 18.32 24.07
N PRO A 838 -8.44 19.33 23.59
CA PRO A 838 -8.92 20.39 24.46
C PRO A 838 -10.13 19.90 25.27
N TRP A 839 -10.01 19.92 26.60
CA TRP A 839 -11.13 19.61 27.51
C TRP A 839 -12.12 20.78 27.58
N PRO A 840 -13.38 20.57 28.03
CA PRO A 840 -14.34 21.65 28.23
C PRO A 840 -13.79 22.71 29.20
N GLN A 841 -13.70 23.96 28.76
CA GLN A 841 -13.07 25.03 29.56
C GLN A 841 -14.06 25.74 30.50
N THR A 842 -15.34 25.83 30.14
CA THR A 842 -16.37 26.54 30.92
C THR A 842 -17.56 25.62 31.14
N VAL A 843 -17.58 24.94 32.30
CA VAL A 843 -18.60 23.94 32.63
C VAL A 843 -19.25 24.23 33.97
N THR A 844 -20.58 24.11 33.99
CA THR A 844 -21.39 24.21 35.20
C THR A 844 -21.50 22.85 35.90
N ILE A 845 -21.78 22.85 37.20
CA ILE A 845 -22.06 21.63 37.98
C ILE A 845 -23.18 20.81 37.34
N ALA A 846 -24.23 21.46 36.80
CA ALA A 846 -25.33 20.78 36.12
C ALA A 846 -24.85 20.03 34.85
N GLN A 847 -23.97 20.63 34.04
CA GLN A 847 -23.40 19.98 32.86
C GLN A 847 -22.47 18.82 33.24
N ILE A 848 -21.65 18.97 34.30
CA ILE A 848 -20.79 17.90 34.81
C ILE A 848 -21.64 16.70 35.23
N THR A 849 -22.72 16.95 35.99
CA THR A 849 -23.68 15.91 36.41
C THR A 849 -24.36 15.25 35.23
N ALA A 850 -24.85 16.02 34.25
CA ALA A 850 -25.51 15.47 33.07
C ALA A 850 -24.59 14.54 32.26
N VAL A 851 -23.32 14.91 32.08
CA VAL A 851 -22.33 14.05 31.40
C VAL A 851 -22.06 12.78 32.21
N ALA A 852 -21.87 12.90 33.53
CA ALA A 852 -21.62 11.77 34.40
C ALA A 852 -22.80 10.78 34.45
N GLU A 853 -24.03 11.28 34.51
CA GLU A 853 -25.24 10.46 34.49
C GLU A 853 -25.41 9.74 33.15
N ALA A 854 -25.25 10.45 32.02
CA ALA A 854 -25.30 9.82 30.71
C ALA A 854 -24.21 8.74 30.53
N ALA A 855 -23.01 8.98 31.07
CA ALA A 855 -21.93 8.01 31.08
C ALA A 855 -22.27 6.77 31.90
N ARG A 856 -22.90 6.92 33.07
CA ARG A 856 -23.39 5.80 33.90
C ARG A 856 -24.47 5.01 33.17
N SER A 857 -25.46 5.68 32.58
CA SER A 857 -26.52 5.03 31.80
C SER A 857 -25.97 4.22 30.64
N LEU A 858 -24.96 4.74 29.92
CA LEU A 858 -24.29 4.01 28.85
C LEU A 858 -23.64 2.72 29.37
N ARG A 859 -22.90 2.77 30.48
CA ARG A 859 -22.23 1.59 31.03
C ARG A 859 -23.22 0.57 31.59
N GLN A 860 -24.27 1.02 32.27
CA GLN A 860 -25.35 0.14 32.74
C GLN A 860 -26.03 -0.58 31.57
N LEU A 861 -26.32 0.14 30.48
CA LEU A 861 -26.89 -0.49 29.28
C LEU A 861 -25.93 -1.50 28.66
N ARG A 862 -24.63 -1.20 28.58
CA ARG A 862 -23.62 -2.16 28.09
C ARG A 862 -23.66 -3.45 28.91
N GLU A 863 -23.67 -3.35 30.23
CA GLU A 863 -23.73 -4.51 31.13
C GLU A 863 -24.99 -5.34 30.89
N THR A 864 -26.17 -4.70 30.81
CA THR A 864 -27.43 -5.39 30.53
C THR A 864 -27.39 -6.11 29.18
N LEU A 865 -27.05 -5.42 28.09
CA LEU A 865 -27.04 -6.01 26.75
C LEU A 865 -26.00 -7.13 26.61
N MET A 866 -24.82 -6.96 27.21
CA MET A 866 -23.78 -8.00 27.21
C MET A 866 -24.23 -9.24 27.97
N ALA A 867 -24.92 -9.08 29.11
CA ALA A 867 -25.44 -10.19 29.89
C ALA A 867 -26.59 -10.91 29.17
N GLU A 868 -27.56 -10.18 28.62
CA GLU A 868 -28.72 -10.75 27.92
C GLU A 868 -28.33 -11.50 26.65
N ALA A 869 -27.48 -10.89 25.81
CA ALA A 869 -27.08 -11.47 24.53
C ALA A 869 -25.82 -12.34 24.62
N GLN A 870 -25.23 -12.47 25.81
CA GLN A 870 -23.95 -13.15 26.04
C GLN A 870 -22.85 -12.61 25.11
N TRP A 871 -22.81 -11.30 24.90
CA TRP A 871 -21.88 -10.63 24.01
C TRP A 871 -20.62 -10.15 24.73
N SER A 872 -19.49 -10.18 24.03
CA SER A 872 -18.30 -9.43 24.43
C SER A 872 -18.48 -7.93 24.14
N LEU A 873 -17.62 -7.07 24.70
CA LEU A 873 -17.60 -5.64 24.32
C LEU A 873 -17.41 -5.47 22.81
N ARG A 874 -16.56 -6.31 22.20
CA ARG A 874 -16.35 -6.30 20.76
C ARG A 874 -17.63 -6.64 19.99
N ASP A 875 -18.40 -7.63 20.43
CA ASP A 875 -19.62 -8.04 19.74
C ASP A 875 -20.72 -6.99 19.91
N LEU A 876 -20.86 -6.41 21.09
CA LEU A 876 -21.79 -5.31 21.35
C LEU A 876 -21.48 -4.11 20.43
N TYR A 877 -20.22 -3.68 20.35
CA TYR A 877 -19.85 -2.49 19.59
C TYR A 877 -19.89 -2.66 18.08
N LYS A 878 -19.81 -3.89 17.55
CA LYS A 878 -20.07 -4.15 16.12
C LYS A 878 -21.50 -3.79 15.71
N THR A 879 -22.45 -3.78 16.65
CA THR A 879 -23.85 -3.41 16.36
C THR A 879 -23.99 -1.92 16.02
N LEU A 880 -23.06 -1.06 16.46
CA LEU A 880 -23.04 0.37 16.08
C LEU A 880 -22.62 0.60 14.62
N ASP A 881 -22.03 -0.40 13.97
CA ASP A 881 -21.64 -0.31 12.56
C ASP A 881 -22.79 -0.74 11.63
N GLN A 882 -23.90 -1.25 12.18
CA GLN A 882 -25.09 -1.63 11.43
C GLN A 882 -26.09 -0.45 11.37
N PRO A 883 -26.75 -0.21 10.23
CA PRO A 883 -27.77 0.83 10.14
C PRO A 883 -28.95 0.50 11.08
N GLY A 884 -29.30 1.44 11.95
CA GLY A 884 -30.44 1.32 12.86
C GLY A 884 -30.36 2.27 14.06
N ASP A 885 -31.49 2.50 14.72
CA ASP A 885 -31.57 3.27 15.97
C ASP A 885 -31.74 2.32 17.16
N THR A 886 -30.65 1.64 17.54
CA THR A 886 -30.67 0.69 18.67
C THR A 886 -30.57 1.43 20.01
N PRO A 887 -30.94 0.81 21.15
CA PRO A 887 -30.75 1.43 22.46
C PRO A 887 -29.32 1.92 22.73
N LEU A 888 -28.32 1.23 22.17
CA LEU A 888 -26.92 1.63 22.26
C LEU A 888 -26.64 2.92 21.45
N HIS A 889 -27.23 3.08 20.26
CA HIS A 889 -27.16 4.31 19.47
C HIS A 889 -27.78 5.49 20.24
N GLN A 890 -28.99 5.30 20.77
CA GLN A 890 -29.71 6.33 21.52
C GLN A 890 -28.94 6.80 22.76
N THR A 891 -28.33 5.85 23.49
CA THR A 891 -27.57 6.17 24.71
C THR A 891 -26.23 6.85 24.40
N HIS A 892 -25.58 6.47 23.30
CA HIS A 892 -24.43 7.23 22.78
C HIS A 892 -24.83 8.65 22.38
N ALA A 893 -25.93 8.82 21.64
CA ALA A 893 -26.43 10.14 21.25
C ALA A 893 -26.80 11.01 22.47
N ALA A 894 -27.33 10.41 23.54
CA ALA A 894 -27.60 11.11 24.80
C ALA A 894 -26.31 11.60 25.48
N LEU A 895 -25.29 10.74 25.56
CA LEU A 895 -23.97 11.13 26.06
C LEU A 895 -23.35 12.25 25.22
N ASP A 896 -23.42 12.13 23.90
CA ASP A 896 -22.86 13.12 22.97
C ASP A 896 -23.55 14.48 23.11
N ARG A 897 -24.88 14.53 23.29
CA ARG A 897 -25.60 15.78 23.57
C ARG A 897 -25.18 16.40 24.90
N ALA A 898 -24.99 15.61 25.95
CA ALA A 898 -24.54 16.11 27.25
C ALA A 898 -23.12 16.69 27.16
N VAL A 899 -22.23 16.02 26.44
CA VAL A 899 -20.85 16.47 26.24
C VAL A 899 -20.82 17.71 25.34
N ALA A 900 -21.58 17.74 24.24
CA ALA A 900 -21.72 18.93 23.39
C ALA A 900 -22.17 20.16 24.18
N ALA A 901 -23.19 19.99 25.04
CA ALA A 901 -23.65 21.04 25.93
C ALA A 901 -22.56 21.50 26.91
N ALA A 902 -21.73 20.60 27.43
CA ALA A 902 -20.59 20.94 28.29
C ALA A 902 -19.50 21.73 27.53
N TYR A 903 -19.30 21.47 26.23
CA TYR A 903 -18.41 22.25 25.38
C TYR A 903 -19.03 23.60 24.95
N GLY A 904 -20.35 23.78 25.09
CA GLY A 904 -21.07 24.86 24.42
C GLY A 904 -20.99 24.76 22.89
N TRP A 905 -20.81 23.55 22.37
CA TRP A 905 -20.65 23.29 20.94
C TRP A 905 -22.01 23.27 20.24
N ASP A 906 -22.06 23.95 19.09
CA ASP A 906 -23.22 24.02 18.19
C ASP A 906 -23.03 23.00 17.06
N ASP A 907 -23.99 22.11 16.87
CA ASP A 907 -23.96 21.01 15.89
C ASP A 907 -23.93 21.49 14.43
N ARG A 908 -24.15 22.79 14.20
CA ARG A 908 -23.97 23.45 12.90
C ARG A 908 -22.51 23.68 12.52
N THR A 909 -21.58 23.58 13.46
CA THR A 909 -20.14 23.77 13.22
C THR A 909 -19.42 22.44 13.08
N ASP A 910 -18.43 22.37 12.18
CA ASP A 910 -17.60 21.17 12.06
C ASP A 910 -16.90 20.88 13.42
N PRO A 911 -17.08 19.68 13.99
CA PRO A 911 -16.59 19.36 15.33
C PRO A 911 -15.05 19.40 15.41
N LEU A 912 -14.35 19.03 14.34
CA LEU A 912 -12.88 19.08 14.31
C LEU A 912 -12.39 20.53 14.21
N ALA A 913 -13.06 21.36 13.42
CA ALA A 913 -12.79 22.80 13.36
C ALA A 913 -13.00 23.48 14.72
N PHE A 914 -14.10 23.16 15.40
CA PHE A 914 -14.38 23.64 16.76
C PHE A 914 -13.31 23.21 17.75
N LEU A 915 -12.99 21.91 17.82
CA LEU A 915 -11.96 21.39 18.72
C LEU A 915 -10.59 21.98 18.39
N PHE A 916 -10.25 22.16 17.12
CA PHE A 916 -8.97 22.78 16.74
C PHE A 916 -8.88 24.23 17.21
N GLN A 917 -9.93 25.03 17.01
CA GLN A 917 -9.97 26.41 17.51
C GLN A 917 -9.87 26.45 19.03
N LEU A 918 -10.56 25.56 19.73
CA LEU A 918 -10.47 25.45 21.19
C LEU A 918 -9.07 25.05 21.64
N ASN A 919 -8.41 24.11 20.95
CA ASN A 919 -7.01 23.75 21.20
C ASN A 919 -6.08 24.96 21.08
N GLN A 920 -6.21 25.76 20.02
CA GLN A 920 -5.39 26.95 19.82
C GLN A 920 -5.65 28.01 20.90
N ALA A 921 -6.92 28.21 21.28
CA ALA A 921 -7.30 29.15 22.33
C ALA A 921 -6.75 28.72 23.70
N VAL A 922 -6.89 27.45 24.06
CA VAL A 922 -6.34 26.89 25.31
C VAL A 922 -4.82 27.00 25.34
N ALA A 923 -4.14 26.66 24.24
CA ALA A 923 -2.69 26.78 24.15
C ALA A 923 -2.21 28.25 24.18
N ALA A 924 -3.01 29.20 23.71
CA ALA A 924 -2.72 30.62 23.84
C ALA A 924 -2.88 31.08 25.30
N ALA A 925 -3.97 30.69 25.97
CA ALA A 925 -4.22 30.97 27.39
C ALA A 925 -3.12 30.40 28.30
N GLU A 926 -2.66 29.17 28.06
CA GLU A 926 -1.52 28.61 28.81
C GLU A 926 -0.23 29.42 28.64
N ARG A 927 0.01 29.94 27.43
CA ARG A 927 1.19 30.78 27.14
C ARG A 927 1.09 32.16 27.79
N SER A 928 -0.11 32.73 27.92
CA SER A 928 -0.34 33.99 28.63
C SER A 928 -0.39 33.81 30.16
N GLY A 929 -0.37 32.56 30.66
CA GLY A 929 -0.44 32.25 32.09
C GLY A 929 -1.86 32.29 32.65
N GLU A 930 -2.87 32.30 31.79
CA GLU A 930 -4.28 32.20 32.18
C GLU A 930 -4.59 30.76 32.65
N PRO A 931 -5.49 30.60 33.63
CA PRO A 931 -5.89 29.27 34.11
C PRO A 931 -6.67 28.53 33.02
N VAL A 932 -6.31 27.28 32.78
CA VAL A 932 -7.00 26.38 31.85
C VAL A 932 -7.47 25.12 32.56
N VAL A 933 -8.54 24.52 32.05
CA VAL A 933 -9.09 23.26 32.59
C VAL A 933 -8.42 22.09 31.87
N GLY A 934 -7.74 21.23 32.64
CA GLY A 934 -7.13 20.00 32.17
C GLY A 934 -8.02 18.76 32.36
N PRO A 935 -7.46 17.55 32.20
CA PRO A 935 -8.19 16.29 32.38
C PRO A 935 -8.65 16.07 33.82
N GLY A 936 -9.86 15.50 33.98
CA GLY A 936 -10.46 15.24 35.29
C GLY A 936 -11.67 16.13 35.57
N LEU A 937 -12.16 16.07 36.82
CA LEU A 937 -13.19 16.98 37.29
C LEU A 937 -12.65 18.44 37.32
N PRO A 938 -13.40 19.41 36.78
CA PRO A 938 -12.99 20.81 36.72
C PRO A 938 -12.70 21.45 38.09
N PRO A 939 -11.81 22.48 38.14
CA PRO A 939 -11.59 23.27 39.34
C PRO A 939 -12.91 23.90 39.83
N GLY A 940 -13.24 23.72 41.12
CA GLY A 940 -14.50 24.20 41.72
C GLY A 940 -15.45 23.08 42.18
N VAL A 941 -15.18 21.83 41.78
CA VAL A 941 -15.84 20.64 42.35
C VAL A 941 -15.22 20.31 43.70
N GLY A 942 -15.93 20.58 44.79
CA GLY A 942 -15.48 20.30 46.16
C GLY A 942 -15.55 18.81 46.52
N ASP A 943 -16.75 18.28 46.70
CA ASP A 943 -16.95 16.84 46.97
C ASP A 943 -17.09 16.06 45.67
N ARG A 944 -16.10 15.20 45.38
CA ARG A 944 -16.06 14.39 44.15
C ARG A 944 -17.00 13.18 44.20
N SER A 945 -17.50 12.80 45.38
CA SER A 945 -18.25 11.55 45.60
C SER A 945 -19.47 11.42 44.67
N ALA A 946 -20.14 12.54 44.37
CA ALA A 946 -21.30 12.59 43.49
C ALA A 946 -21.03 12.13 42.05
N TRP A 947 -19.77 12.21 41.58
CA TRP A 947 -19.36 11.89 40.21
C TRP A 947 -18.43 10.69 40.12
N VAL A 948 -18.27 9.92 41.20
CA VAL A 948 -17.46 8.70 41.24
C VAL A 948 -18.34 7.53 41.65
N SER A 949 -18.87 6.79 40.67
CA SER A 949 -19.53 5.52 40.92
C SER A 949 -18.52 4.40 41.27
N THR A 950 -19.02 3.19 41.56
CA THR A 950 -18.19 2.04 41.98
C THR A 950 -18.10 0.93 40.93
N ASP A 951 -18.83 1.04 39.82
CA ASP A 951 -18.82 0.06 38.74
C ASP A 951 -17.44 -0.03 38.09
N CYS A 952 -16.89 -1.23 38.01
CA CYS A 952 -15.64 -1.52 37.30
C CYS A 952 -15.49 -3.02 37.10
N ILE A 953 -14.67 -3.39 36.11
CA ILE A 953 -14.17 -4.75 35.98
C ILE A 953 -13.26 -5.06 37.16
N ARG A 954 -13.58 -6.16 37.85
CA ARG A 954 -12.82 -6.72 38.96
C ARG A 954 -12.82 -8.24 38.84
N THR A 955 -11.74 -8.87 39.27
CA THR A 955 -11.73 -10.33 39.50
C THR A 955 -12.44 -10.63 40.81
N VAL A 956 -13.35 -11.61 40.84
CA VAL A 956 -13.94 -12.07 42.11
C VAL A 956 -12.81 -12.64 42.96
N SER A 957 -12.70 -12.16 44.19
CA SER A 957 -11.83 -12.74 45.20
C SER A 957 -12.26 -14.18 45.41
N VAL A 958 -11.50 -15.15 44.90
CA VAL A 958 -11.58 -16.51 45.43
C VAL A 958 -10.99 -16.41 46.84
N GLY A 959 -11.87 -16.51 47.83
CA GLY A 959 -11.55 -16.40 49.25
C GLY A 959 -10.51 -17.42 49.71
#